data_AF-A0A8S9HDJ7-F1
#
_entry.id   AF-A0A8S9HDJ7-F1
#
_cell.length_a   1.000
_cell.length_b   1.000
_cell.length_c   1.000
_cell.angle_alpha   90.00
_cell.angle_beta   90.00
_cell.angle_gamma   90.00
#
_symmetry.space_group_name_H-M   'P 1'
#
loop_
_entity.id
_entity.type
_entity.pdbx_description
1 polymer ?
#
loop_
_entity_poly.entity_id
_entity_poly.type
_entity_poly.pdbx_seq_one_letter_code
_entity_poly.pdbx_strand_id
1 'polypeptide(L)'
;MAYVSMGEAHRRITEYLNRFCDAVSYQDSSMLCRLLSFSSNSPSLLSLADALNVFQDASSLIRQSDKFSEYGEILAHLFRSLQSYRVGNLVEAYLAFEKFANAFVQEFRNWESAWALEALYVVCYEIRILAEKADKELTSNGKSPEKLKAAGSLLMKVFGVLAGKGPKRVGALYVTCQLFKTYFKLGTVNLCRSVIRSIETARIFDFEEFPRRDKVTYMYYTGRLEVFNENFPAADTKLSYALQHCNPKRERNIRMILKYLIPVKLSLGIIPKDELLQKYNLHEYMNVVQALRKGDLRLLRHALQEHEDRFLRSGVYLVLEKLELQVYQRLMKKIYIIQKLSDPARAHQLKLEVIAKALRWLEIDMDLDEVECIMTILIYKNLVKGYLAHKSKVVVLSKQDPFPKLNGKPLGTVNLCRSVIRSIETARIFDFEEFPRRDKVTYMYYTGRLEVFNENFPAADTKLSYALQHCNPKRERNIRMILKYLIPVKLSLGVIPKDELLQKYNLHEYMNVVQALRKGDLRLLRHALQEHEDRFLRSGVYLVLEKLELQVYQRLMKKIYIIQKLSDPARAHQLKLEVIAKALRWLEIDMDLDEVECIMTILIYKNLVKGYLAHKSKVVVLSKQDPFPKLNGKPVGS
;
A
#
# COMPACT_ATOMS: atom_id res chain seq x y z
N MET A 1 -29.23 -38.50 -3.16
CA MET A 1 -29.58 -37.71 -4.35
C MET A 1 -30.77 -38.40 -5.00
N ALA A 2 -31.91 -37.72 -5.15
CA ALA A 2 -33.03 -38.29 -5.91
C ALA A 2 -32.59 -38.46 -7.37
N TYR A 3 -32.86 -39.62 -7.96
CA TYR A 3 -32.52 -39.91 -9.36
C TYR A 3 -33.33 -38.97 -10.26
N VAL A 4 -32.68 -37.95 -10.84
CA VAL A 4 -33.34 -37.06 -11.81
C VAL A 4 -33.34 -37.78 -13.15
N SER A 5 -34.53 -38.08 -13.69
CA SER A 5 -34.65 -38.69 -15.03
C SER A 5 -34.24 -37.70 -16.11
N MET A 6 -33.80 -38.18 -17.29
CA MET A 6 -33.45 -37.30 -18.41
C MET A 6 -34.62 -36.37 -18.81
N GLY A 7 -35.87 -36.86 -18.77
CA GLY A 7 -37.05 -36.04 -19.05
C GLY A 7 -37.29 -34.93 -18.03
N GLU A 8 -37.09 -35.21 -16.74
CA GLU A 8 -37.20 -34.21 -15.68
C GLU A 8 -36.05 -33.19 -15.72
N ALA A 9 -34.84 -33.64 -16.07
CA ALA A 9 -33.70 -32.74 -16.29
C ALA A 9 -33.97 -31.76 -17.45
N HIS A 10 -34.45 -32.29 -18.59
CA HIS A 10 -34.85 -31.48 -19.74
C HIS A 10 -35.93 -30.45 -19.35
N ARG A 11 -36.98 -30.87 -18.64
CA ARG A 11 -38.06 -29.98 -18.18
C ARG A 11 -37.52 -28.82 -17.33
N ARG A 12 -36.62 -29.08 -16.38
CA ARG A 12 -36.04 -28.06 -15.49
C ARG A 12 -35.15 -27.07 -16.22
N ILE A 13 -34.36 -27.53 -17.19
CA ILE A 13 -33.52 -26.66 -18.02
C ILE A 13 -34.41 -25.75 -18.86
N THR A 14 -35.42 -26.30 -19.53
CA THR A 14 -36.38 -25.54 -20.33
C THR A 14 -37.18 -24.54 -19.49
N GLU A 15 -37.59 -24.92 -18.27
CA GLU A 15 -38.26 -24.01 -17.32
C GLU A 15 -37.35 -22.83 -16.94
N TYR A 16 -36.07 -23.06 -16.69
CA TYR A 16 -35.12 -21.99 -16.43
C TYR A 16 -34.92 -21.06 -17.64
N LEU A 17 -34.76 -21.64 -18.83
CA LEU A 17 -34.58 -20.87 -20.08
C LEU A 17 -35.78 -19.96 -20.34
N ASN A 18 -37.01 -20.49 -20.21
CA ASN A 18 -38.23 -19.70 -20.33
C ASN A 18 -38.26 -18.56 -19.32
N ARG A 19 -37.97 -18.86 -18.05
CA ARG A 19 -37.90 -17.86 -16.98
C ARG A 19 -36.87 -16.76 -17.27
N PHE A 20 -35.70 -17.11 -17.79
CA PHE A 20 -34.68 -16.12 -18.15
C PHE A 20 -35.17 -15.22 -19.28
N CYS A 21 -35.71 -15.79 -20.36
CA CYS A 21 -36.23 -15.01 -21.48
C CYS A 21 -37.39 -14.12 -21.05
N ASP A 22 -38.34 -14.64 -20.28
CA ASP A 22 -39.46 -13.86 -19.79
C ASP A 22 -38.97 -12.70 -18.91
N ALA A 23 -37.96 -12.93 -18.05
CA ALA A 23 -37.36 -11.86 -17.25
C ALA A 23 -36.73 -10.76 -18.11
N VAL A 24 -36.10 -11.10 -19.24
CA VAL A 24 -35.52 -10.11 -20.17
C VAL A 24 -36.61 -9.40 -20.98
N SER A 25 -37.56 -10.15 -21.55
CA SER A 25 -38.66 -9.61 -22.36
C SER A 25 -39.58 -8.68 -21.56
N TYR A 26 -39.88 -9.03 -20.30
CA TYR A 26 -40.70 -8.21 -19.41
C TYR A 26 -39.89 -7.22 -18.56
N GLN A 27 -38.56 -7.16 -18.73
CA GLN A 27 -37.65 -6.32 -17.95
C GLN A 27 -37.78 -6.53 -16.42
N ASP A 28 -38.03 -7.76 -15.98
CA ASP A 28 -38.13 -8.14 -14.58
C ASP A 28 -36.75 -8.35 -13.96
N SER A 29 -36.20 -7.28 -13.38
CA SER A 29 -34.92 -7.29 -12.68
C SER A 29 -34.88 -8.23 -11.48
N SER A 30 -36.00 -8.38 -10.74
CA SER A 30 -36.06 -9.20 -9.53
C SER A 30 -35.91 -10.68 -9.87
N MET A 31 -36.60 -11.11 -10.92
CA MET A 31 -36.51 -12.47 -11.43
C MET A 31 -35.12 -12.75 -11.96
N LEU A 32 -34.54 -11.86 -12.76
CA LEU A 32 -33.19 -12.00 -13.29
C LEU A 32 -32.14 -12.08 -12.15
N CYS A 33 -32.27 -11.27 -11.10
CA CYS A 33 -31.40 -11.37 -9.92
C CYS A 33 -31.42 -12.75 -9.26
N ARG A 34 -32.60 -13.37 -9.11
CA ARG A 34 -32.73 -14.71 -8.50
C ARG A 34 -32.09 -15.79 -9.36
N LEU A 35 -32.20 -15.67 -10.68
CA LEU A 35 -31.60 -16.61 -11.63
C LEU A 35 -30.06 -16.51 -11.64
N LEU A 36 -29.51 -15.31 -11.38
CA LEU A 36 -28.06 -15.06 -11.41
C LEU A 36 -27.36 -15.19 -10.04
N SER A 37 -28.05 -15.48 -8.95
CA SER A 37 -27.48 -15.48 -7.59
C SER A 37 -26.84 -16.81 -7.19
N PHE A 38 -25.70 -17.17 -7.80
CA PHE A 38 -24.97 -18.44 -7.57
C PHE A 38 -24.67 -18.72 -6.10
N SER A 39 -24.21 -17.70 -5.38
CA SER A 39 -23.78 -17.83 -3.98
C SER A 39 -24.94 -18.04 -3.00
N SER A 40 -26.19 -17.85 -3.44
CA SER A 40 -27.38 -18.01 -2.59
C SER A 40 -27.72 -19.48 -2.30
N ASN A 41 -27.14 -20.44 -3.04
CA ASN A 41 -27.48 -21.86 -2.97
C ASN A 41 -29.00 -22.10 -2.98
N SER A 42 -29.74 -21.33 -3.78
CA SER A 42 -31.19 -21.46 -3.85
C SER A 42 -31.59 -22.86 -4.33
N PRO A 43 -32.67 -23.46 -3.79
CA PRO A 43 -33.10 -24.79 -4.20
C PRO A 43 -33.36 -24.93 -5.70
N SER A 44 -33.83 -23.85 -6.35
CA SER A 44 -34.05 -23.80 -7.80
C SER A 44 -32.76 -23.89 -8.61
N LEU A 45 -31.71 -23.16 -8.22
CA LEU A 45 -30.41 -23.21 -8.90
C LEU A 45 -29.66 -24.51 -8.64
N LEU A 46 -29.78 -25.07 -7.43
CA LEU A 46 -29.22 -26.40 -7.12
C LEU A 46 -29.91 -27.49 -7.94
N SER A 47 -31.24 -27.44 -8.03
CA SER A 47 -32.04 -28.36 -8.85
C SER A 47 -31.70 -28.28 -10.34
N LEU A 48 -31.46 -27.07 -10.85
CA LEU A 48 -30.96 -26.86 -12.21
C LEU A 48 -29.56 -27.41 -12.42
N ALA A 49 -28.63 -27.16 -11.48
CA ALA A 49 -27.26 -27.65 -11.59
C ALA A 49 -27.21 -29.20 -11.56
N ASP A 50 -28.05 -29.83 -10.76
CA ASP A 50 -28.23 -31.29 -10.76
C ASP A 50 -28.79 -31.78 -12.11
N ALA A 51 -29.75 -31.07 -12.70
CA ALA A 51 -30.27 -31.37 -14.04
C ALA A 51 -29.22 -31.23 -15.15
N LEU A 52 -28.38 -30.18 -15.10
CA LEU A 52 -27.29 -29.95 -16.05
C LEU A 52 -26.19 -31.02 -15.97
N ASN A 53 -25.99 -31.63 -14.80
CA ASN A 53 -25.08 -32.77 -14.65
C ASN A 53 -25.60 -34.05 -15.33
N VAL A 54 -26.92 -34.25 -15.34
CA VAL A 54 -27.57 -35.40 -16.00
C VAL A 54 -27.69 -35.18 -17.52
N PHE A 55 -27.98 -33.95 -17.94
CA PHE A 55 -28.19 -33.59 -19.35
C PHE A 55 -27.02 -32.73 -19.87
N GLN A 56 -25.98 -33.40 -20.38
CA GLN A 56 -24.72 -32.73 -20.78
C GLN A 56 -24.85 -31.88 -22.05
N ASP A 57 -25.86 -32.12 -22.90
CA ASP A 57 -26.05 -31.38 -24.17
C ASP A 57 -27.06 -30.22 -24.03
N ALA A 58 -27.01 -29.47 -22.92
CA ALA A 58 -27.88 -28.30 -22.74
C ALA A 58 -27.70 -27.24 -23.84
N SER A 59 -26.55 -27.22 -24.53
CA SER A 59 -26.27 -26.32 -25.65
C SER A 59 -27.10 -26.63 -26.90
N SER A 60 -27.53 -27.88 -27.13
CA SER A 60 -28.45 -28.17 -28.25
C SER A 60 -29.85 -27.62 -28.00
N LEU A 61 -30.33 -27.65 -26.75
CA LEU A 61 -31.62 -27.07 -26.36
C LEU A 61 -31.68 -25.55 -26.58
N ILE A 62 -30.56 -24.87 -26.31
CA ILE A 62 -30.42 -23.44 -26.56
C ILE A 62 -30.47 -23.15 -28.07
N ARG A 63 -29.87 -24.00 -28.90
CA ARG A 63 -29.83 -23.84 -30.38
C ARG A 63 -31.14 -24.19 -31.08
N GLN A 64 -31.92 -25.11 -30.52
CA GLN A 64 -33.16 -25.61 -31.14
C GLN A 64 -34.34 -24.64 -31.03
N SER A 65 -34.24 -23.62 -30.18
CA SER A 65 -35.29 -22.62 -30.01
C SER A 65 -34.80 -21.24 -30.43
N ASP A 66 -35.47 -20.65 -31.41
CA ASP A 66 -35.21 -19.27 -31.84
C ASP A 66 -35.32 -18.26 -30.67
N LYS A 67 -36.17 -18.57 -29.68
CA LYS A 67 -36.36 -17.76 -28.46
C LYS A 67 -35.10 -17.68 -27.59
N PHE A 68 -34.25 -18.73 -27.60
CA PHE A 68 -33.05 -18.82 -26.76
C PHE A 68 -31.77 -18.44 -27.50
N SER A 69 -31.79 -18.45 -28.84
CA SER A 69 -30.63 -18.22 -29.70
C SER A 69 -30.00 -16.85 -29.49
N GLU A 70 -30.80 -15.80 -29.29
CA GLU A 70 -30.34 -14.41 -29.05
C GLU A 70 -29.42 -14.30 -27.82
N TYR A 71 -29.69 -15.07 -26.76
CA TYR A 71 -28.91 -15.09 -25.52
C TYR A 71 -28.09 -16.37 -25.36
N GLY A 72 -27.91 -17.13 -26.44
CA GLY A 72 -27.40 -18.50 -26.37
C GLY A 72 -25.97 -18.59 -25.83
N GLU A 73 -25.11 -17.65 -26.21
CA GLU A 73 -23.73 -17.57 -25.72
C GLU A 73 -23.66 -17.26 -24.22
N ILE A 74 -24.51 -16.33 -23.75
CA ILE A 74 -24.66 -15.97 -22.33
C ILE A 74 -25.09 -17.18 -21.52
N LEU A 75 -26.18 -17.84 -21.95
CA LEU A 75 -26.78 -18.96 -21.24
C LEU A 75 -25.88 -20.19 -21.21
N ALA A 76 -25.15 -20.48 -22.30
CA ALA A 76 -24.21 -21.60 -22.35
C ALA A 76 -23.07 -21.43 -21.33
N HIS A 77 -22.48 -20.24 -21.23
CA HIS A 77 -21.44 -19.97 -20.24
C HIS A 77 -21.97 -19.98 -18.80
N LEU A 78 -23.19 -19.50 -18.59
CA LEU A 78 -23.86 -19.53 -17.29
C LEU A 78 -24.09 -20.97 -16.81
N PHE A 79 -24.60 -21.84 -17.69
CA PHE A 79 -24.83 -23.26 -17.38
C PHE A 79 -23.53 -24.00 -17.08
N ARG A 80 -22.48 -23.80 -17.89
CA ARG A 80 -21.16 -24.38 -17.62
C ARG A 80 -20.60 -23.95 -16.27
N SER A 81 -20.80 -22.69 -15.90
CA SER A 81 -20.40 -22.18 -14.59
C SER A 81 -21.17 -22.86 -13.45
N LEU A 82 -22.51 -22.98 -13.57
CA LEU A 82 -23.36 -23.63 -12.56
C LEU A 82 -22.98 -25.09 -12.36
N GLN A 83 -22.76 -25.81 -13.46
CA GLN A 83 -22.36 -27.21 -13.44
C GLN A 83 -21.01 -27.39 -12.73
N SER A 84 -19.99 -26.61 -13.13
CA SER A 84 -18.65 -26.69 -12.53
C SER A 84 -18.66 -26.31 -11.05
N TYR A 85 -19.44 -25.29 -10.69
CA TYR A 85 -19.62 -24.87 -9.29
C TYR A 85 -20.25 -25.99 -8.45
N ARG A 86 -21.24 -26.70 -9.00
CA ARG A 86 -21.93 -27.81 -8.33
C ARG A 86 -21.03 -29.03 -8.12
N VAL A 87 -20.17 -29.33 -9.08
CA VAL A 87 -19.17 -30.41 -8.99
C VAL A 87 -18.01 -30.04 -8.06
N GLY A 88 -17.87 -28.76 -7.68
CA GLY A 88 -16.84 -28.28 -6.77
C GLY A 88 -15.55 -27.84 -7.46
N ASN A 89 -15.54 -27.74 -8.80
CA ASN A 89 -14.42 -27.18 -9.56
C ASN A 89 -14.60 -25.65 -9.67
N LEU A 90 -14.06 -24.90 -8.71
CA LEU A 90 -14.30 -23.46 -8.57
C LEU A 90 -13.51 -22.66 -9.60
N VAL A 91 -12.35 -23.17 -10.04
CA VAL A 91 -11.53 -22.53 -11.07
C VAL A 91 -12.25 -22.52 -12.42
N GLU A 92 -12.78 -23.67 -12.86
CA GLU A 92 -13.54 -23.76 -14.10
C GLU A 92 -14.87 -23.01 -13.99
N ALA A 93 -15.52 -23.07 -12.82
CA ALA A 93 -16.72 -22.28 -12.55
C ALA A 93 -16.48 -20.78 -12.74
N TYR A 94 -15.34 -20.26 -12.23
CA TYR A 94 -14.94 -18.87 -12.39
C TYR A 94 -14.67 -18.53 -13.87
N LEU A 95 -13.90 -19.35 -14.60
CA LEU A 95 -13.58 -19.11 -16.00
C LEU A 95 -14.84 -19.06 -16.89
N ALA A 96 -15.78 -19.98 -16.65
CA ALA A 96 -17.06 -19.97 -17.34
C ALA A 96 -17.91 -18.75 -16.94
N PHE A 97 -17.92 -18.37 -15.65
CA PHE A 97 -18.65 -17.19 -15.18
C PHE A 97 -18.07 -15.89 -15.73
N GLU A 98 -16.74 -15.79 -15.89
CA GLU A 98 -16.08 -14.63 -16.49
C GLU A 98 -16.49 -14.42 -17.94
N LYS A 99 -16.62 -15.50 -18.72
CA LYS A 99 -17.13 -15.44 -20.10
C LYS A 99 -18.59 -14.99 -20.12
N PHE A 100 -19.43 -15.59 -19.27
CA PHE A 100 -20.82 -15.16 -19.08
C PHE A 100 -20.91 -13.68 -18.72
N ALA A 101 -20.14 -13.23 -17.73
CA ALA A 101 -20.18 -11.85 -17.24
C ALA A 101 -19.70 -10.87 -18.32
N ASN A 102 -18.70 -11.23 -19.13
CA ASN A 102 -18.30 -10.40 -20.26
C ASN A 102 -19.42 -10.26 -21.30
N ALA A 103 -20.07 -11.36 -21.70
CA ALA A 103 -21.17 -11.33 -22.64
C ALA A 103 -22.38 -10.55 -22.08
N PHE A 104 -22.75 -10.78 -20.82
CA PHE A 104 -23.80 -10.04 -20.12
C PHE A 104 -23.52 -8.53 -20.08
N VAL A 105 -22.27 -8.12 -19.86
CA VAL A 105 -21.89 -6.70 -19.82
C VAL A 105 -22.00 -6.04 -21.21
N GLN A 106 -21.76 -6.79 -22.30
CA GLN A 106 -21.97 -6.27 -23.65
C GLN A 106 -23.46 -6.06 -23.93
N GLU A 107 -24.31 -7.05 -23.62
CA GLU A 107 -25.76 -6.89 -23.79
C GLU A 107 -26.33 -5.80 -22.90
N PHE A 108 -25.87 -5.74 -21.64
CA PHE A 108 -26.24 -4.67 -20.73
C PHE A 108 -25.86 -3.29 -21.27
N ARG A 109 -24.79 -3.16 -22.06
CA ARG A 109 -24.42 -1.89 -22.70
C ARG A 109 -25.46 -1.48 -23.76
N ASN A 110 -26.00 -2.44 -24.50
CA ASN A 110 -26.96 -2.21 -25.58
C ASN A 110 -28.35 -1.79 -25.08
N TRP A 111 -28.77 -2.24 -23.90
CA TRP A 111 -30.07 -1.84 -23.33
C TRP A 111 -30.09 -0.35 -22.97
N GLU A 112 -31.02 0.45 -23.48
CA GLU A 112 -31.01 1.90 -23.17
C GLU A 112 -31.38 2.22 -21.71
N SER A 113 -32.34 1.47 -21.15
CA SER A 113 -32.83 1.71 -19.79
C SER A 113 -31.97 1.01 -18.71
N ALA A 114 -32.14 1.44 -17.46
CA ALA A 114 -31.39 0.91 -16.30
C ALA A 114 -32.10 -0.28 -15.62
N TRP A 115 -33.05 -0.94 -16.29
CA TRP A 115 -33.90 -1.97 -15.69
C TRP A 115 -33.08 -3.14 -15.08
N ALA A 116 -32.02 -3.57 -15.76
CA ALA A 116 -31.17 -4.70 -15.34
C ALA A 116 -30.02 -4.31 -14.39
N LEU A 117 -30.05 -3.10 -13.80
CA LEU A 117 -28.94 -2.62 -12.97
C LEU A 117 -28.74 -3.47 -11.70
N GLU A 118 -29.82 -3.95 -11.09
CA GLU A 118 -29.75 -4.87 -9.94
C GLU A 118 -29.16 -6.22 -10.33
N ALA A 119 -29.52 -6.75 -11.51
CA ALA A 119 -28.94 -7.97 -12.05
C ALA A 119 -27.42 -7.82 -12.28
N LEU A 120 -26.98 -6.66 -12.82
CA LEU A 120 -25.56 -6.36 -12.95
C LEU A 120 -24.84 -6.33 -11.59
N TYR A 121 -25.49 -5.85 -10.54
CA TYR A 121 -24.92 -5.88 -9.17
C TYR A 121 -24.70 -7.30 -8.66
N VAL A 122 -25.60 -8.22 -8.99
CA VAL A 122 -25.46 -9.66 -8.70
C VAL A 122 -24.27 -10.21 -9.46
N VAL A 123 -24.16 -9.96 -10.78
CA VAL A 123 -23.01 -10.41 -11.59
C VAL A 123 -21.67 -9.91 -11.02
N CYS A 124 -21.58 -8.63 -10.67
CA CYS A 124 -20.39 -8.03 -10.08
C CYS A 124 -20.04 -8.63 -8.71
N TYR A 125 -21.05 -9.01 -7.92
CA TYR A 125 -20.84 -9.67 -6.63
C TYR A 125 -20.37 -11.11 -6.82
N GLU A 126 -21.04 -11.88 -7.68
CA GLU A 126 -20.76 -13.29 -7.92
C GLU A 126 -19.38 -13.50 -8.53
N ILE A 127 -18.96 -12.69 -9.52
CA ILE A 127 -17.60 -12.81 -10.08
C ILE A 127 -16.52 -12.62 -9.01
N ARG A 128 -16.70 -11.65 -8.10
CA ARG A 128 -15.74 -11.41 -7.00
C ARG A 128 -15.73 -12.59 -6.03
N ILE A 129 -16.90 -13.10 -5.63
CA ILE A 129 -16.98 -14.20 -4.67
C ILE A 129 -16.45 -15.51 -5.28
N LEU A 130 -16.76 -15.80 -6.54
CA LEU A 130 -16.22 -16.94 -7.27
C LEU A 130 -14.71 -16.83 -7.43
N ALA A 131 -14.18 -15.65 -7.77
CA ALA A 131 -12.74 -15.41 -7.84
C ALA A 131 -12.05 -15.68 -6.49
N GLU A 132 -12.63 -15.19 -5.38
CA GLU A 132 -12.10 -15.44 -4.04
C GLU A 132 -12.13 -16.92 -3.64
N LYS A 133 -13.10 -17.69 -4.14
CA LYS A 133 -13.19 -19.13 -3.92
C LYS A 133 -12.19 -19.90 -4.79
N ALA A 134 -12.08 -19.54 -6.07
CA ALA A 134 -11.13 -20.13 -7.01
C ALA A 134 -9.68 -19.88 -6.58
N ASP A 135 -9.33 -18.68 -6.11
CA ASP A 135 -7.98 -18.38 -5.62
C ASP A 135 -7.61 -19.18 -4.37
N LYS A 136 -8.59 -19.47 -3.49
CA LYS A 136 -8.37 -20.36 -2.35
C LYS A 136 -8.07 -21.78 -2.81
N GLU A 137 -8.80 -22.29 -3.79
CA GLU A 137 -8.57 -23.62 -4.39
C GLU A 137 -7.19 -23.69 -5.08
N LEU A 138 -6.81 -22.65 -5.82
CA LEU A 138 -5.48 -22.56 -6.44
C LEU A 138 -4.37 -22.56 -5.39
N THR A 139 -4.54 -21.75 -4.33
CA THR A 139 -3.57 -21.68 -3.22
C THR A 139 -3.43 -23.02 -2.50
N SER A 140 -4.54 -23.72 -2.23
CA SER A 140 -4.49 -25.07 -1.61
C SER A 140 -3.82 -26.10 -2.51
N ASN A 141 -3.86 -25.89 -3.83
CA ASN A 141 -3.21 -26.73 -4.82
C ASN A 141 -1.77 -26.25 -5.18
N GLY A 142 -1.21 -25.29 -4.43
CA GLY A 142 0.15 -24.77 -4.65
C GLY A 142 0.33 -23.91 -5.90
N LYS A 143 -0.76 -23.42 -6.51
CA LYS A 143 -0.76 -22.56 -7.71
C LYS A 143 -0.96 -21.08 -7.34
N SER A 144 -0.58 -20.18 -8.26
CA SER A 144 -0.72 -18.73 -8.08
C SER A 144 -2.20 -18.28 -8.05
N PRO A 145 -2.61 -17.47 -7.05
CA PRO A 145 -3.97 -16.93 -6.97
C PRO A 145 -4.12 -15.67 -7.84
N GLU A 146 -4.60 -15.84 -9.08
CA GLU A 146 -4.69 -14.76 -10.07
C GLU A 146 -6.13 -14.33 -10.40
N LYS A 147 -7.14 -15.10 -9.97
CA LYS A 147 -8.54 -14.91 -10.40
C LYS A 147 -9.16 -13.66 -9.79
N LEU A 148 -8.81 -13.29 -8.56
CA LEU A 148 -9.29 -12.05 -7.96
C LEU A 148 -8.75 -10.80 -8.66
N LYS A 149 -7.53 -10.87 -9.20
CA LYS A 149 -6.94 -9.79 -10.03
C LYS A 149 -7.70 -9.68 -11.36
N ALA A 150 -7.97 -10.79 -12.03
CA ALA A 150 -8.76 -10.82 -13.27
C ALA A 150 -10.20 -10.30 -13.06
N ALA A 151 -10.86 -10.68 -11.95
CA ALA A 151 -12.16 -10.13 -11.58
C ALA A 151 -12.11 -8.59 -11.38
N GLY A 152 -11.01 -8.07 -10.82
CA GLY A 152 -10.77 -6.63 -10.72
C GLY A 152 -10.74 -5.94 -12.10
N SER A 153 -10.06 -6.52 -13.08
CA SER A 153 -10.03 -6.02 -14.47
C SER A 153 -11.43 -6.01 -15.10
N LEU A 154 -12.22 -7.06 -14.90
CA LEU A 154 -13.61 -7.10 -15.38
C LEU A 154 -14.46 -6.00 -14.71
N LEU A 155 -14.36 -5.85 -13.38
CA LEU A 155 -15.10 -4.81 -12.66
C LEU A 155 -14.71 -3.40 -13.13
N MET A 156 -13.46 -3.16 -13.52
CA MET A 156 -13.04 -1.89 -14.13
C MET A 156 -13.69 -1.67 -15.50
N LYS A 157 -13.83 -2.72 -16.31
CA LYS A 157 -14.58 -2.66 -17.58
C LYS A 157 -16.05 -2.31 -17.33
N VAL A 158 -16.69 -2.93 -16.33
CA VAL A 158 -18.07 -2.61 -15.93
C VAL A 158 -18.18 -1.16 -15.46
N PHE A 159 -17.23 -0.69 -14.65
CA PHE A 159 -17.18 0.71 -14.22
C PHE A 159 -17.15 1.66 -15.43
N GLY A 160 -16.35 1.34 -16.47
CA GLY A 160 -16.30 2.11 -17.70
C GLY A 160 -17.65 2.22 -18.43
N VAL A 161 -18.45 1.15 -18.44
CA VAL A 161 -19.80 1.15 -19.03
C VAL A 161 -20.76 2.04 -18.23
N LEU A 162 -20.62 2.08 -16.91
CA LEU A 162 -21.49 2.85 -16.02
C LEU A 162 -21.05 4.32 -15.85
N ALA A 163 -19.79 4.66 -16.16
CA ALA A 163 -19.24 6.00 -15.98
C ALA A 163 -19.72 7.04 -17.01
N GLY A 164 -20.61 6.66 -17.95
CA GLY A 164 -21.22 7.55 -18.92
C GLY A 164 -22.36 8.42 -18.34
N LYS A 165 -22.80 9.42 -19.12
CA LYS A 165 -24.04 10.17 -18.83
C LYS A 165 -25.24 9.24 -19.07
N GLY A 166 -26.13 9.09 -18.10
CA GLY A 166 -27.37 8.33 -18.25
C GLY A 166 -27.89 7.74 -16.93
N PRO A 167 -29.06 7.08 -16.95
CA PRO A 167 -29.70 6.54 -15.75
C PRO A 167 -28.89 5.41 -15.08
N LYS A 168 -28.00 4.74 -15.84
CA LYS A 168 -27.14 3.66 -15.34
C LYS A 168 -26.01 4.15 -14.42
N ARG A 169 -25.70 5.44 -14.43
CA ARG A 169 -24.56 6.03 -13.69
C ARG A 169 -24.58 5.75 -12.19
N VAL A 170 -25.78 5.61 -11.62
CA VAL A 170 -25.96 5.35 -10.18
C VAL A 170 -25.32 4.02 -9.74
N GLY A 171 -25.12 3.08 -10.68
CA GLY A 171 -24.42 1.82 -10.40
C GLY A 171 -22.90 1.92 -10.31
N ALA A 172 -22.30 3.02 -10.75
CA ALA A 172 -20.85 3.21 -10.71
C ALA A 172 -20.31 3.14 -9.27
N LEU A 173 -21.06 3.65 -8.28
CA LEU A 173 -20.64 3.61 -6.88
C LEU A 173 -20.67 2.18 -6.31
N TYR A 174 -21.67 1.37 -6.69
CA TYR A 174 -21.72 -0.03 -6.26
C TYR A 174 -20.52 -0.82 -6.81
N VAL A 175 -20.21 -0.66 -8.10
CA VAL A 175 -19.05 -1.32 -8.73
C VAL A 175 -17.74 -0.83 -8.12
N THR A 176 -17.63 0.47 -7.84
CA THR A 176 -16.50 1.05 -7.08
C THR A 176 -16.32 0.38 -5.71
N CYS A 177 -17.42 0.12 -5.00
CA CYS A 177 -17.37 -0.60 -3.72
C CYS A 177 -16.90 -2.06 -3.87
N GLN A 178 -17.25 -2.75 -4.96
CA GLN A 178 -16.71 -4.08 -5.25
C GLN A 178 -15.22 -4.02 -5.61
N LEU A 179 -14.80 -3.03 -6.40
CA LEU A 179 -13.40 -2.78 -6.71
C LEU A 179 -12.57 -2.52 -5.45
N PHE A 180 -13.07 -1.71 -4.51
CA PHE A 180 -12.39 -1.51 -3.23
C PHE A 180 -12.24 -2.81 -2.43
N LYS A 181 -13.29 -3.65 -2.36
CA LYS A 181 -13.19 -4.96 -1.71
C LYS A 181 -12.09 -5.83 -2.35
N THR A 182 -11.98 -5.80 -3.68
CA THR A 182 -10.95 -6.50 -4.45
C THR A 182 -9.55 -5.94 -4.18
N TYR A 183 -9.33 -4.64 -4.39
CA TYR A 183 -8.01 -4.01 -4.27
C TYR A 183 -7.45 -4.02 -2.85
N PHE A 184 -8.28 -3.82 -1.83
CA PHE A 184 -7.82 -3.94 -0.45
C PHE A 184 -7.46 -5.37 -0.06
N LYS A 185 -8.10 -6.37 -0.68
CA LYS A 185 -7.78 -7.78 -0.45
C LYS A 185 -6.51 -8.22 -1.18
N LEU A 186 -6.24 -7.64 -2.35
CA LEU A 186 -5.01 -7.85 -3.12
C LEU A 186 -3.81 -7.02 -2.62
N GLY A 187 -4.01 -6.08 -1.71
CA GLY A 187 -2.96 -5.14 -1.27
C GLY A 187 -2.63 -4.03 -2.27
N THR A 188 -3.30 -3.98 -3.43
CA THR A 188 -3.09 -2.98 -4.49
C THR A 188 -3.88 -1.68 -4.26
N VAL A 189 -3.80 -1.14 -3.04
CA VAL A 189 -4.65 -0.03 -2.56
C VAL A 189 -4.47 1.27 -3.39
N ASN A 190 -3.30 1.44 -4.05
CA ASN A 190 -3.03 2.58 -4.93
C ASN A 190 -4.01 2.69 -6.10
N LEU A 191 -4.55 1.58 -6.61
CA LEU A 191 -5.51 1.57 -7.72
C LEU A 191 -6.84 2.23 -7.35
N CYS A 192 -7.18 2.29 -6.06
CA CYS A 192 -8.38 2.97 -5.57
C CYS A 192 -8.39 4.46 -5.95
N ARG A 193 -7.22 5.12 -6.00
CA ARG A 193 -7.13 6.57 -6.32
C ARG A 193 -7.69 6.91 -7.70
N SER A 194 -7.46 6.05 -8.69
CA SER A 194 -7.98 6.28 -10.05
C SER A 194 -9.51 6.28 -10.06
N VAL A 195 -10.12 5.30 -9.38
CA VAL A 195 -11.58 5.15 -9.33
C VAL A 195 -12.23 6.27 -8.51
N ILE A 196 -11.62 6.64 -7.38
CA ILE A 196 -12.03 7.78 -6.55
C ILE A 196 -12.04 9.06 -7.38
N ARG A 197 -10.95 9.35 -8.09
CA ARG A 197 -10.85 10.55 -8.94
C ARG A 197 -11.94 10.58 -10.01
N SER A 198 -12.24 9.43 -10.62
CA SER A 198 -13.31 9.32 -11.61
C SER A 198 -14.70 9.61 -11.04
N ILE A 199 -14.99 9.21 -9.79
CA ILE A 199 -16.25 9.52 -9.11
C ILE A 199 -16.30 10.99 -8.65
N GLU A 200 -15.23 11.51 -8.04
CA GLU A 200 -15.21 12.84 -7.41
C GLU A 200 -15.05 13.99 -8.43
N THR A 201 -14.34 13.77 -9.52
CA THR A 201 -14.07 14.83 -10.53
C THR A 201 -15.17 14.94 -11.57
N ALA A 202 -15.91 13.85 -11.80
CA ALA A 202 -16.91 13.84 -12.83
C ALA A 202 -18.18 14.53 -12.34
N ARG A 203 -18.46 15.72 -12.87
CA ARG A 203 -19.67 16.53 -12.59
C ARG A 203 -21.01 15.83 -12.89
N ILE A 204 -20.96 14.60 -13.40
CA ILE A 204 -22.10 13.77 -13.74
C ILE A 204 -22.66 13.00 -12.54
N PHE A 205 -21.89 12.88 -11.45
CA PHE A 205 -22.31 12.20 -10.24
C PHE A 205 -22.70 13.22 -9.18
N ASP A 206 -23.93 13.12 -8.71
CA ASP A 206 -24.33 13.72 -7.43
C ASP A 206 -24.19 12.64 -6.35
N PHE A 207 -23.42 12.93 -5.30
CA PHE A 207 -23.22 11.98 -4.22
C PHE A 207 -24.54 11.63 -3.53
N GLU A 208 -25.51 12.55 -3.50
CA GLU A 208 -26.78 12.31 -2.82
C GLU A 208 -27.70 11.33 -3.54
N GLU A 209 -27.59 11.20 -4.87
CA GLU A 209 -28.35 10.24 -5.68
C GLU A 209 -28.02 8.77 -5.33
N PHE A 210 -26.84 8.51 -4.76
CA PHE A 210 -26.43 7.13 -4.49
C PHE A 210 -27.13 6.49 -3.29
N PRO A 211 -27.38 5.17 -3.33
CA PRO A 211 -27.93 4.44 -2.20
C PRO A 211 -27.07 4.59 -0.93
N ARG A 212 -27.71 4.82 0.22
CA ARG A 212 -27.03 4.98 1.51
C ARG A 212 -26.06 3.84 1.85
N ARG A 213 -26.41 2.59 1.50
CA ARG A 213 -25.55 1.41 1.68
C ARG A 213 -24.19 1.57 0.99
N ASP A 214 -24.23 2.09 -0.23
CA ASP A 214 -23.05 2.19 -1.09
C ASP A 214 -22.23 3.42 -0.68
N LYS A 215 -22.89 4.54 -0.31
CA LYS A 215 -22.25 5.70 0.32
C LYS A 215 -21.43 5.32 1.57
N VAL A 216 -22.02 4.54 2.48
CA VAL A 216 -21.34 4.08 3.71
C VAL A 216 -20.13 3.22 3.37
N THR A 217 -20.26 2.31 2.41
CA THR A 217 -19.15 1.44 1.99
C THR A 217 -18.03 2.24 1.32
N TYR A 218 -18.38 3.18 0.44
CA TYR A 218 -17.43 4.09 -0.19
C TYR A 218 -16.65 4.90 0.85
N MET A 219 -17.36 5.57 1.77
CA MET A 219 -16.76 6.40 2.83
C MET A 219 -15.88 5.59 3.79
N TYR A 220 -16.24 4.35 4.07
CA TYR A 220 -15.40 3.43 4.85
C TYR A 220 -14.06 3.16 4.15
N TYR A 221 -14.06 2.80 2.87
CA TYR A 221 -12.83 2.45 2.16
C TYR A 221 -11.97 3.68 1.81
N THR A 222 -12.58 4.79 1.39
CA THR A 222 -11.84 6.04 1.16
C THR A 222 -11.30 6.60 2.47
N GLY A 223 -12.03 6.50 3.58
CA GLY A 223 -11.54 6.82 4.91
C GLY A 223 -10.32 5.99 5.31
N ARG A 224 -10.35 4.67 5.07
CA ARG A 224 -9.17 3.79 5.28
C ARG A 224 -7.98 4.20 4.43
N LEU A 225 -8.20 4.56 3.16
CA LEU A 225 -7.14 5.06 2.29
C LEU A 225 -6.48 6.33 2.86
N GLU A 226 -7.27 7.26 3.43
CA GLU A 226 -6.72 8.44 4.11
C GLU A 226 -5.93 8.06 5.38
N VAL A 227 -6.32 7.01 6.11
CA VAL A 227 -5.52 6.49 7.23
C VAL A 227 -4.14 6.02 6.74
N PHE A 228 -4.09 5.28 5.63
CA PHE A 228 -2.83 4.86 5.01
C PHE A 228 -1.96 6.04 4.54
N ASN A 229 -2.58 7.11 4.06
CA ASN A 229 -1.89 8.34 3.66
C ASN A 229 -1.59 9.28 4.86
N GLU A 230 -1.92 8.88 6.09
CA GLU A 230 -1.78 9.67 7.32
C GLU A 230 -2.54 11.01 7.31
N ASN A 231 -3.56 11.14 6.47
CA ASN A 231 -4.43 12.31 6.41
C ASN A 231 -5.58 12.15 7.41
N PHE A 232 -5.24 12.23 8.70
CA PHE A 232 -6.19 11.97 9.79
C PHE A 232 -7.45 12.87 9.78
N PRO A 233 -7.39 14.17 9.45
CA PRO A 233 -8.60 14.99 9.34
C PRO A 233 -9.58 14.50 8.27
N ALA A 234 -9.08 14.17 7.07
CA ALA A 234 -9.95 13.65 6.01
C ALA A 234 -10.46 12.24 6.33
N ALA A 235 -9.62 11.40 6.94
CA ALA A 235 -10.01 10.09 7.43
C ALA A 235 -11.14 10.20 8.46
N ASP A 236 -11.04 11.17 9.38
CA ASP A 236 -12.04 11.40 10.42
C ASP A 236 -13.41 11.75 9.85
N THR A 237 -13.45 12.70 8.90
CA THR A 237 -14.69 13.10 8.23
C THR A 237 -15.35 11.91 7.54
N LYS A 238 -14.58 11.16 6.72
CA LYS A 238 -15.09 10.02 5.94
C LYS A 238 -15.55 8.86 6.84
N LEU A 239 -14.76 8.47 7.83
CA LEU A 239 -15.09 7.36 8.74
C LEU A 239 -16.21 7.73 9.73
N SER A 240 -16.27 8.99 10.19
CA SER A 240 -17.38 9.48 11.01
C SER A 240 -18.69 9.48 10.24
N TYR A 241 -18.70 9.90 8.97
CA TYR A 241 -19.86 9.78 8.09
C TYR A 241 -20.28 8.31 7.96
N ALA A 242 -19.33 7.41 7.67
CA ALA A 242 -19.63 5.98 7.54
C ALA A 242 -20.27 5.41 8.82
N LEU A 243 -19.79 5.82 10.00
CA LEU A 243 -20.35 5.39 11.29
C LEU A 243 -21.76 5.92 11.52
N GLN A 244 -21.98 7.22 11.31
CA GLN A 244 -23.29 7.89 11.52
C GLN A 244 -24.37 7.33 10.58
N HIS A 245 -24.00 7.04 9.33
CA HIS A 245 -24.92 6.52 8.33
C HIS A 245 -25.00 4.99 8.29
N CYS A 246 -24.22 4.27 9.10
CA CYS A 246 -24.33 2.81 9.21
C CYS A 246 -25.66 2.39 9.83
N ASN A 247 -26.12 1.17 9.54
CA ASN A 247 -27.31 0.61 10.19
C ASN A 247 -26.96 0.18 11.63
N PRO A 248 -27.64 0.71 12.67
CA PRO A 248 -27.37 0.36 14.07
C PRO A 248 -27.45 -1.14 14.39
N LYS A 249 -28.29 -1.89 13.66
CA LYS A 249 -28.46 -3.35 13.83
C LYS A 249 -27.28 -4.17 13.27
N ARG A 250 -26.38 -3.54 12.50
CA ARG A 250 -25.25 -4.23 11.85
C ARG A 250 -23.96 -3.99 12.64
N GLU A 251 -23.90 -4.54 13.85
CA GLU A 251 -22.78 -4.36 14.79
C GLU A 251 -21.41 -4.73 14.18
N ARG A 252 -21.35 -5.77 13.35
CA ARG A 252 -20.12 -6.15 12.65
C ARG A 252 -19.55 -5.02 11.78
N ASN A 253 -20.42 -4.30 11.06
CA ASN A 253 -19.99 -3.19 10.20
C ASN A 253 -19.55 -1.99 11.05
N ILE A 254 -20.29 -1.70 12.13
CA ILE A 254 -19.92 -0.65 13.08
C ILE A 254 -18.54 -0.95 13.68
N ARG A 255 -18.31 -2.18 14.14
CA ARG A 255 -17.01 -2.62 14.64
C ARG A 255 -15.90 -2.46 13.60
N MET A 256 -16.16 -2.79 12.34
CA MET A 256 -15.19 -2.59 11.25
C MET A 256 -14.82 -1.12 11.06
N ILE A 257 -15.80 -0.21 11.09
CA ILE A 257 -15.55 1.23 10.97
C ILE A 257 -14.74 1.73 12.18
N LEU A 258 -15.14 1.34 13.40
CA LEU A 258 -14.50 1.77 14.64
C LEU A 258 -13.04 1.34 14.75
N LYS A 259 -12.66 0.17 14.21
CA LYS A 259 -11.25 -0.29 14.16
C LYS A 259 -10.32 0.71 13.48
N TYR A 260 -10.81 1.49 12.53
CA TYR A 260 -10.03 2.53 11.85
C TYR A 260 -10.28 3.91 12.45
N LEU A 261 -11.52 4.20 12.85
CA LEU A 261 -11.88 5.50 13.40
C LEU A 261 -11.24 5.75 14.77
N ILE A 262 -11.09 4.74 15.62
CA ILE A 262 -10.47 4.91 16.96
C ILE A 262 -9.02 5.38 16.83
N PRO A 263 -8.11 4.69 16.09
CA PRO A 263 -6.75 5.19 15.87
C PRO A 263 -6.69 6.62 15.32
N VAL A 264 -7.60 6.97 14.41
CA VAL A 264 -7.70 8.33 13.85
C VAL A 264 -8.09 9.35 14.91
N LYS A 265 -9.17 9.09 15.67
CA LYS A 265 -9.62 9.96 16.75
C LYS A 265 -8.53 10.13 17.82
N LEU A 266 -7.83 9.06 18.19
CA LEU A 266 -6.69 9.12 19.11
C LEU A 266 -5.54 9.98 18.55
N SER A 267 -5.24 9.86 17.26
CA SER A 267 -4.23 10.69 16.58
C SER A 267 -4.58 12.17 16.56
N LEU A 268 -5.89 12.48 16.55
CA LEU A 268 -6.43 13.84 16.67
C LEU A 268 -6.60 14.30 18.13
N GLY A 269 -6.18 13.50 19.11
CA GLY A 269 -6.27 13.81 20.54
C GLY A 269 -7.64 13.54 21.18
N ILE A 270 -8.57 12.93 20.47
CA ILE A 270 -9.93 12.60 20.94
C ILE A 270 -9.93 11.19 21.52
N ILE A 271 -10.22 11.06 22.81
CA ILE A 271 -10.25 9.78 23.52
C ILE A 271 -11.69 9.22 23.56
N PRO A 272 -11.93 7.96 23.11
CA PRO A 272 -13.24 7.33 23.21
C PRO A 272 -13.61 7.01 24.67
N LYS A 273 -14.91 6.82 24.92
CA LYS A 273 -15.43 6.30 26.20
C LYS A 273 -15.23 4.79 26.30
N ASP A 274 -15.06 4.27 27.52
CA ASP A 274 -14.82 2.83 27.74
C ASP A 274 -16.04 1.96 27.36
N GLU A 275 -17.25 2.48 27.61
CA GLU A 275 -18.53 1.87 27.20
C GLU A 275 -18.57 1.57 25.69
N LEU A 276 -18.02 2.46 24.86
CA LEU A 276 -17.98 2.29 23.40
C LEU A 276 -17.11 1.08 23.01
N LEU A 277 -15.97 0.91 23.69
CA LEU A 277 -15.04 -0.19 23.42
C LEU A 277 -15.64 -1.53 23.84
N GLN A 278 -16.29 -1.56 25.00
CA GLN A 278 -16.95 -2.74 25.52
C GLN A 278 -18.14 -3.15 24.64
N LYS A 279 -19.02 -2.20 24.30
CA LYS A 279 -20.22 -2.46 23.48
C LYS A 279 -19.91 -3.14 22.15
N TYR A 280 -18.80 -2.78 21.50
CA TYR A 280 -18.44 -3.30 20.18
C TYR A 280 -17.27 -4.29 20.20
N ASN A 281 -16.90 -4.84 21.36
CA ASN A 281 -15.83 -5.83 21.52
C ASN A 281 -14.48 -5.37 20.92
N LEU A 282 -14.03 -4.18 21.32
CA LEU A 282 -12.81 -3.52 20.88
C LEU A 282 -11.77 -3.47 22.02
N HIS A 283 -11.66 -4.58 22.75
CA HIS A 283 -10.79 -4.72 23.92
C HIS A 283 -9.32 -4.43 23.60
N GLU A 284 -8.87 -4.69 22.37
CA GLU A 284 -7.51 -4.40 21.94
C GLU A 284 -7.12 -2.92 22.12
N TYR A 285 -8.07 -1.99 22.12
CA TYR A 285 -7.80 -0.57 22.31
C TYR A 285 -7.90 -0.11 23.77
N MET A 286 -8.37 -0.95 24.70
CA MET A 286 -8.60 -0.54 26.10
C MET A 286 -7.30 -0.09 26.78
N ASN A 287 -6.25 -0.92 26.70
CA ASN A 287 -4.96 -0.60 27.31
C ASN A 287 -4.27 0.57 26.60
N VAL A 288 -4.43 0.70 25.27
CA VAL A 288 -3.93 1.85 24.50
C VAL A 288 -4.59 3.17 24.97
N VAL A 289 -5.90 3.15 25.13
CA VAL A 289 -6.67 4.30 25.61
C VAL A 289 -6.33 4.63 27.06
N GLN A 290 -6.18 3.63 27.92
CA GLN A 290 -5.78 3.82 29.30
C GLN A 290 -4.36 4.38 29.41
N ALA A 291 -3.42 3.89 28.61
CA ALA A 291 -2.05 4.38 28.53
C ALA A 291 -2.02 5.86 28.14
N LEU A 292 -2.80 6.25 27.12
CA LEU A 292 -2.99 7.65 26.76
C LEU A 292 -3.62 8.47 27.89
N ARG A 293 -4.67 8.01 28.57
CA ARG A 293 -5.24 8.78 29.69
C ARG A 293 -4.25 8.96 30.84
N LYS A 294 -3.47 7.91 31.16
CA LYS A 294 -2.52 7.89 32.26
C LYS A 294 -1.17 8.54 31.93
N GLY A 295 -0.81 8.69 30.65
CA GLY A 295 0.58 9.03 30.29
C GLY A 295 1.55 7.89 30.62
N ASP A 296 1.10 6.65 30.50
CA ASP A 296 1.88 5.45 30.85
C ASP A 296 2.48 4.82 29.58
N LEU A 297 3.78 5.05 29.37
CA LEU A 297 4.51 4.58 28.20
C LEU A 297 4.70 3.06 28.20
N ARG A 298 4.93 2.47 29.37
CA ARG A 298 5.13 1.02 29.51
C ARG A 298 3.85 0.29 29.14
N LEU A 299 2.70 0.77 29.62
CA LEU A 299 1.39 0.22 29.27
C LEU A 299 1.10 0.33 27.77
N LEU A 300 1.45 1.46 27.13
CA LEU A 300 1.29 1.59 25.67
C LEU A 300 2.13 0.55 24.93
N ARG A 301 3.43 0.44 25.24
CA ARG A 301 4.33 -0.50 24.57
C ARG A 301 3.88 -1.94 24.74
N HIS A 302 3.47 -2.33 25.96
CA HIS A 302 2.92 -3.66 26.22
C HIS A 302 1.62 -3.91 25.43
N ALA A 303 0.70 -2.94 25.39
CA ALA A 303 -0.55 -3.09 24.64
C ALA A 303 -0.32 -3.24 23.12
N LEU A 304 0.68 -2.53 22.58
CA LEU A 304 1.06 -2.67 21.17
C LEU A 304 1.69 -4.03 20.89
N GLN A 305 2.53 -4.54 21.80
CA GLN A 305 3.17 -5.84 21.66
C GLN A 305 2.18 -7.01 21.81
N GLU A 306 1.29 -6.95 22.81
CA GLU A 306 0.27 -7.98 23.08
C GLU A 306 -0.69 -8.19 21.89
N HIS A 307 -0.93 -7.13 21.11
CA HIS A 307 -1.88 -7.15 20.00
C HIS A 307 -1.22 -6.82 18.65
N GLU A 308 0.10 -6.92 18.56
CA GLU A 308 0.93 -6.53 17.41
C GLU A 308 0.37 -7.11 16.11
N ASP A 309 0.24 -8.43 16.08
CA ASP A 309 -0.34 -9.24 15.02
C ASP A 309 -1.69 -8.73 14.50
N ARG A 310 -2.59 -8.33 15.41
CA ARG A 310 -3.93 -7.84 15.06
C ARG A 310 -3.87 -6.43 14.50
N PHE A 311 -3.00 -5.58 15.03
CA PHE A 311 -2.79 -4.22 14.56
C PHE A 311 -2.05 -4.16 13.22
N LEU A 312 -1.10 -5.07 12.98
CA LEU A 312 -0.41 -5.23 11.70
C LEU A 312 -1.38 -5.72 10.62
N ARG A 313 -2.12 -6.81 10.87
CA ARG A 313 -3.12 -7.33 9.91
C ARG A 313 -4.23 -6.32 9.58
N SER A 314 -4.56 -5.43 10.52
CA SER A 314 -5.54 -4.37 10.28
C SER A 314 -4.96 -3.12 9.63
N GLY A 315 -3.62 -2.96 9.59
CA GLY A 315 -2.93 -1.82 9.00
C GLY A 315 -2.93 -0.56 9.87
N VAL A 316 -3.14 -0.69 11.18
CA VAL A 316 -3.24 0.46 12.11
C VAL A 316 -2.06 0.56 13.09
N TYR A 317 -1.17 -0.43 13.13
CA TYR A 317 -0.03 -0.49 14.06
C TYR A 317 0.81 0.80 14.04
N LEU A 318 1.26 1.22 12.85
CA LEU A 318 2.09 2.43 12.69
C LEU A 318 1.37 3.71 13.15
N VAL A 319 0.04 3.76 13.04
CA VAL A 319 -0.75 4.90 13.54
C VAL A 319 -0.76 4.91 15.07
N LEU A 320 -0.91 3.74 15.68
CA LEU A 320 -0.95 3.60 17.14
C LEU A 320 0.42 3.80 17.79
N GLU A 321 1.51 3.35 17.15
CA GLU A 321 2.88 3.57 17.62
C GLU A 321 3.20 5.07 17.74
N LYS A 322 2.75 5.89 16.78
CA LYS A 322 2.91 7.35 16.82
C LYS A 322 2.20 8.03 18.00
N LEU A 323 1.29 7.34 18.70
CA LEU A 323 0.66 7.86 19.91
C LEU A 323 1.66 8.00 21.06
N GLU A 324 2.84 7.36 20.97
CA GLU A 324 3.88 7.44 22.00
C GLU A 324 4.26 8.89 22.35
N LEU A 325 4.36 9.78 21.35
CA LEU A 325 4.63 11.20 21.57
C LEU A 325 3.51 11.89 22.39
N GLN A 326 2.25 11.51 22.17
CA GLN A 326 1.13 12.02 22.97
C GLN A 326 1.16 11.47 24.40
N VAL A 327 1.59 10.23 24.60
CA VAL A 327 1.76 9.65 25.94
C VAL A 327 2.87 10.39 26.69
N TYR A 328 4.02 10.64 26.04
CA TYR A 328 5.09 11.47 26.59
C TYR A 328 4.58 12.87 26.98
N GLN A 329 3.86 13.56 26.09
CA GLN A 329 3.28 14.88 26.40
C GLN A 329 2.46 14.85 27.71
N ARG A 330 1.64 13.80 27.87
CA ARG A 330 0.76 13.66 29.05
C ARG A 330 1.53 13.32 30.31
N LEU A 331 2.57 12.50 30.20
CA LEU A 331 3.50 12.26 31.31
C LEU A 331 4.17 13.57 31.74
N MET A 332 4.69 14.36 30.79
CA MET A 332 5.32 15.65 31.09
C MET A 332 4.34 16.62 31.73
N LYS A 333 3.08 16.64 31.28
CA LYS A 333 2.02 17.45 31.89
C LYS A 333 1.77 17.06 33.34
N LYS A 334 1.79 15.76 33.67
CA LYS A 334 1.66 15.29 35.06
C LYS A 334 2.86 15.69 35.92
N ILE A 335 4.08 15.51 35.42
CA ILE A 335 5.30 15.93 36.11
C ILE A 335 5.25 17.44 36.39
N TYR A 336 4.84 18.25 35.41
CA TYR A 336 4.62 19.68 35.58
C TYR A 336 3.60 20.02 36.67
N ILE A 337 2.45 19.34 36.69
CA ILE A 337 1.42 19.58 37.71
C ILE A 337 1.96 19.26 39.11
N ILE A 338 2.66 18.14 39.26
CA ILE A 338 3.27 17.75 40.55
C ILE A 338 4.32 18.78 40.97
N GLN A 339 5.22 19.19 40.08
CA GLN A 339 6.22 20.22 40.36
C GLN A 339 5.55 21.54 40.76
N LYS A 340 4.45 21.93 40.10
CA LYS A 340 3.69 23.14 40.43
C LYS A 340 3.07 23.10 41.81
N LEU A 341 2.67 21.92 42.30
CA LEU A 341 2.16 21.74 43.65
C LEU A 341 3.27 21.81 44.70
N SER A 342 4.47 21.28 44.39
CA SER A 342 5.61 21.29 45.31
C SER A 342 6.35 22.63 45.38
N ASP A 343 6.54 23.30 44.25
CA ASP A 343 7.24 24.59 44.15
C ASP A 343 6.58 25.48 43.08
N PRO A 344 5.58 26.29 43.46
CA PRO A 344 4.86 27.15 42.53
C PRO A 344 5.75 28.19 41.83
N ALA A 345 6.80 28.69 42.50
CA ALA A 345 7.68 29.72 41.98
C ALA A 345 8.54 29.19 40.81
N ARG A 346 8.98 27.93 40.90
CA ARG A 346 9.79 27.27 39.86
C ARG A 346 9.01 26.23 39.04
N ALA A 347 7.68 26.24 39.10
CA ALA A 347 6.82 25.32 38.35
C ALA A 347 7.12 25.24 36.85
N HIS A 348 7.56 26.36 36.26
CA HIS A 348 7.89 26.48 34.85
C HIS A 348 9.28 25.91 34.48
N GLN A 349 10.10 25.52 35.45
CA GLN A 349 11.46 25.02 35.26
C GLN A 349 11.54 23.56 35.69
N LEU A 350 11.53 22.64 34.72
CA LEU A 350 11.63 21.20 34.95
C LEU A 350 13.07 20.73 34.72
N LYS A 351 13.74 20.27 35.77
CA LYS A 351 15.06 19.63 35.65
C LYS A 351 14.93 18.30 34.89
N LEU A 352 15.84 18.04 33.95
CA LEU A 352 15.86 16.79 33.18
C LEU A 352 16.01 15.56 34.07
N GLU A 353 16.73 15.67 35.19
CA GLU A 353 16.86 14.61 36.20
C GLU A 353 15.52 14.16 36.80
N VAL A 354 14.57 15.09 37.01
CA VAL A 354 13.25 14.75 37.53
C VAL A 354 12.46 13.95 36.51
N ILE A 355 12.59 14.32 35.23
CA ILE A 355 11.97 13.59 34.12
C ILE A 355 12.60 12.20 33.98
N ALA A 356 13.93 12.09 34.04
CA ALA A 356 14.64 10.81 34.02
C ALA A 356 14.23 9.90 35.19
N LYS A 357 14.09 10.44 36.41
CA LYS A 357 13.58 9.69 37.57
C LYS A 357 12.16 9.19 37.35
N ALA A 358 11.28 10.01 36.79
CA ALA A 358 9.91 9.61 36.48
C ALA A 358 9.85 8.51 35.42
N LEU A 359 10.71 8.57 34.40
CA LEU A 359 10.83 7.53 33.38
C LEU A 359 11.41 6.23 33.95
N ARG A 360 12.43 6.33 34.81
CA ARG A 360 13.00 5.18 35.51
C ARG A 360 11.98 4.50 36.44
N TRP A 361 11.08 5.27 37.06
CA TRP A 361 9.96 4.73 37.83
C TRP A 361 8.95 3.95 36.95
N LEU A 362 8.87 4.27 35.66
CA LEU A 362 8.14 3.49 34.66
C LEU A 362 8.97 2.36 34.04
N GLU A 363 10.13 2.03 34.63
CA GLU A 363 11.10 1.04 34.13
C GLU A 363 11.66 1.37 32.73
N ILE A 364 11.67 2.66 32.39
CA ILE A 364 12.28 3.17 31.16
C ILE A 364 13.59 3.84 31.57
N ASP A 365 14.69 3.11 31.45
CA ASP A 365 16.02 3.68 31.72
C ASP A 365 16.45 4.51 30.52
N MET A 366 16.64 5.80 30.76
CA MET A 366 17.10 6.77 29.77
C MET A 366 18.14 7.68 30.41
N ASP A 367 19.21 7.95 29.69
CA ASP A 367 20.18 8.95 30.12
C ASP A 367 19.65 10.38 29.91
N LEU A 368 20.35 11.37 30.46
CA LEU A 368 19.91 12.77 30.36
C LEU A 368 19.91 13.29 28.92
N ASP A 369 20.77 12.76 28.04
CA ASP A 369 20.86 13.20 26.64
C ASP A 369 19.70 12.63 25.82
N GLU A 370 19.25 11.40 26.12
CA GLU A 370 18.05 10.83 25.52
C GLU A 370 16.77 11.54 25.99
N VAL A 371 16.66 11.87 27.28
CA VAL A 371 15.55 12.67 27.81
C VAL A 371 15.53 14.06 27.19
N GLU A 372 16.70 14.67 27.03
CA GLU A 372 16.86 15.94 26.32
C GLU A 372 16.36 15.85 24.87
N CYS A 373 16.70 14.76 24.16
CA CYS A 373 16.23 14.50 22.81
C CYS A 373 14.70 14.41 22.74
N ILE A 374 14.07 13.64 23.63
CA ILE A 374 12.61 13.54 23.70
C ILE A 374 11.96 14.90 23.94
N MET A 375 12.46 15.66 24.91
CA MET A 375 11.91 16.98 25.23
C MET A 375 12.03 17.94 24.05
N THR A 376 13.15 17.89 23.32
CA THR A 376 13.35 18.65 22.09
C THR A 376 12.33 18.25 21.02
N ILE A 377 12.06 16.95 20.84
CA ILE A 377 11.03 16.46 19.90
C ILE A 377 9.64 16.96 20.29
N LEU A 378 9.29 16.91 21.58
CA LEU A 378 7.99 17.37 22.08
C LEU A 378 7.80 18.88 21.89
N ILE A 379 8.84 19.66 22.15
CA ILE A 379 8.84 21.11 21.93
C ILE A 379 8.67 21.42 20.44
N TYR A 380 9.50 20.79 19.61
CA TYR A 380 9.46 20.97 18.17
C TYR A 380 8.09 20.61 17.56
N LYS A 381 7.44 19.53 18.03
CA LYS A 381 6.11 19.12 17.60
C LYS A 381 4.98 19.99 18.15
N ASN A 382 5.29 21.06 18.89
CA ASN A 382 4.33 21.89 19.60
C ASN A 382 3.42 21.08 20.54
N LEU A 383 3.89 19.93 21.03
CA LEU A 383 3.21 19.19 22.11
C LEU A 383 3.51 19.83 23.46
N VAL A 384 4.69 20.43 23.59
CA VAL A 384 5.13 21.19 24.76
C VAL A 384 5.57 22.57 24.29
N LYS A 385 5.13 23.65 24.94
CA LYS A 385 5.63 25.01 24.64
C LYS A 385 6.70 25.36 25.67
N GLY A 386 7.88 25.73 25.20
CA GLY A 386 9.01 26.05 26.04
C GLY A 386 10.32 26.02 25.27
N TYR A 387 11.43 26.10 25.99
CA TYR A 387 12.77 25.92 25.44
C TYR A 387 13.61 25.06 26.39
N LEU A 388 14.70 24.49 25.87
CA LEU A 388 15.61 23.66 26.63
C LEU A 388 16.88 24.47 26.96
N ALA A 389 17.17 24.65 28.24
CA ALA A 389 18.39 25.27 28.72
C ALA A 389 19.46 24.19 28.91
N HIS A 390 20.20 23.90 27.82
CA HIS A 390 21.15 22.78 27.75
C HIS A 390 22.21 22.81 28.87
N LYS A 391 22.83 23.98 29.10
CA LYS A 391 23.89 24.15 30.12
C LYS A 391 23.42 23.84 31.54
N SER A 392 22.16 24.14 31.86
CA SER A 392 21.59 23.89 33.19
C SER A 392 20.80 22.59 33.27
N LYS A 393 20.64 21.86 32.15
CA LYS A 393 19.83 20.63 32.04
C LYS A 393 18.40 20.84 32.58
N VAL A 394 17.78 21.95 32.17
CA VAL A 394 16.41 22.34 32.54
C VAL A 394 15.57 22.59 31.29
N VAL A 395 14.34 22.10 31.28
CA VAL A 395 13.30 22.52 30.33
C VAL A 395 12.51 23.66 30.96
N VAL A 396 12.50 24.80 30.29
CA VAL A 396 11.74 25.98 30.70
C VAL A 396 10.44 26.02 29.89
N LEU A 397 9.34 25.71 30.56
CA LEU A 397 8.00 25.69 29.99
C LEU A 397 7.43 27.11 29.85
N SER A 398 6.59 27.30 28.84
CA SER A 398 5.83 28.53 28.64
C SER A 398 4.92 28.80 29.85
N LYS A 399 4.88 30.05 30.30
CA LYS A 399 3.95 30.49 31.35
C LYS A 399 2.49 30.45 30.86
N GLN A 400 2.29 30.61 29.56
CA GLN A 400 0.97 30.55 28.91
C GLN A 400 0.83 29.22 28.16
N ASP A 401 -0.14 28.40 28.57
CA ASP A 401 -0.51 27.13 27.93
C ASP A 401 0.69 26.23 27.54
N PRO A 402 1.46 25.72 28.52
CA PRO A 402 2.65 24.90 28.25
C PRO A 402 2.36 23.58 27.55
N PHE A 403 1.11 23.11 27.55
CA PHE A 403 0.68 21.85 26.93
C PHE A 403 -0.58 22.09 26.08
N PRO A 404 -0.42 22.59 24.84
CA PRO A 404 -1.55 22.91 23.98
C PRO A 404 -2.40 21.67 23.66
N LYS A 405 -3.71 21.90 23.54
CA LYS A 405 -4.64 20.85 23.11
C LYS A 405 -4.48 20.59 21.61
N LEU A 406 -4.47 19.32 21.24
CA LEU A 406 -4.60 18.87 19.85
C LEU A 406 -6.05 19.12 19.43
N ASN A 407 -6.37 20.33 18.96
CA ASN A 407 -7.74 20.73 18.56
C ASN A 407 -8.12 20.12 17.20
N GLY A 408 -8.08 18.80 17.05
CA GLY A 408 -8.38 18.12 15.78
C GLY A 408 -7.33 18.35 14.69
N LYS A 409 -6.16 18.90 15.04
CA LYS A 409 -5.00 18.97 14.14
C LYS A 409 -4.13 17.75 14.38
N PRO A 410 -3.74 17.01 13.33
CA PRO A 410 -2.83 15.89 13.50
C PRO A 410 -1.49 16.40 14.01
N LEU A 411 -0.78 15.56 14.75
CA LEU A 411 0.64 15.74 14.99
C LEU A 411 1.32 15.89 13.63
N GLY A 412 1.76 17.11 13.30
CA GLY A 412 2.18 17.41 11.94
C GLY A 412 3.16 16.36 11.43
N THR A 413 2.83 15.68 10.34
CA THR A 413 3.74 14.84 9.56
C THR A 413 4.69 15.75 8.79
N VAL A 414 5.37 16.62 9.52
CA VAL A 414 6.51 17.34 9.02
C VAL A 414 7.68 16.43 9.32
N ASN A 415 8.42 16.01 8.28
CA ASN A 415 9.73 15.39 8.41
C ASN A 415 10.50 16.15 9.49
N LEU A 416 10.60 15.56 10.68
CA LEU A 416 10.91 16.23 11.95
C LEU A 416 12.24 16.99 11.83
N CYS A 417 13.18 16.38 11.14
CA CYS A 417 14.47 16.98 10.85
C CYS A 417 14.39 18.08 9.78
N ARG A 418 13.50 17.98 8.78
CA ARG A 418 13.49 18.90 7.62
C ARG A 418 13.07 20.31 8.00
N SER A 419 12.10 20.48 8.89
CA SER A 419 11.69 21.81 9.32
C SER A 419 12.54 22.35 10.47
N VAL A 420 13.14 21.51 11.32
CA VAL A 420 14.22 21.97 12.25
C VAL A 420 15.41 22.49 11.44
N ILE A 421 15.90 21.70 10.48
CA ILE A 421 17.02 22.08 9.58
C ILE A 421 16.67 23.36 8.84
N ARG A 422 15.47 23.42 8.22
CA ARG A 422 15.04 24.62 7.50
C ARG A 422 14.93 25.83 8.42
N SER A 423 14.43 25.70 9.64
CA SER A 423 14.38 26.82 10.60
C SER A 423 15.78 27.27 11.03
N ILE A 424 16.73 26.35 11.22
CA ILE A 424 18.14 26.69 11.53
C ILE A 424 18.81 27.37 10.33
N GLU A 425 18.67 26.80 9.12
CA GLU A 425 19.23 27.33 7.86
C GLU A 425 18.62 28.69 7.49
N THR A 426 17.33 28.89 7.74
CA THR A 426 16.62 30.14 7.39
C THR A 426 16.90 31.23 8.42
N ALA A 427 17.10 30.88 9.69
CA ALA A 427 17.31 31.88 10.73
C ALA A 427 18.69 32.54 10.67
N ARG A 428 19.71 31.89 10.04
CA ARG A 428 21.10 32.38 9.94
C ARG A 428 21.68 32.89 11.28
N ILE A 429 21.19 32.37 12.41
CA ILE A 429 21.54 32.86 13.76
C ILE A 429 22.94 32.40 14.18
N PHE A 430 23.46 31.33 13.58
CA PHE A 430 24.74 30.72 13.94
C PHE A 430 25.58 30.42 12.70
N ASP A 431 26.88 30.70 12.74
CA ASP A 431 27.81 30.26 11.72
C ASP A 431 28.13 28.77 11.95
N PHE A 432 27.94 27.95 10.91
CA PHE A 432 28.24 26.51 10.98
C PHE A 432 29.70 26.26 11.36
N GLU A 433 30.63 27.15 10.99
CA GLU A 433 32.05 26.93 11.26
C GLU A 433 32.44 27.05 12.74
N GLU A 434 31.67 27.79 13.54
CA GLU A 434 31.90 28.00 14.97
C GLU A 434 31.65 26.75 15.84
N PHE A 435 30.93 25.75 15.31
CA PHE A 435 30.61 24.54 16.05
C PHE A 435 31.81 23.57 16.16
N PRO A 436 31.94 22.85 17.28
CA PRO A 436 32.95 21.80 17.43
C PRO A 436 32.86 20.74 16.31
N ARG A 437 34.01 20.25 15.84
CA ARG A 437 34.07 19.24 14.75
C ARG A 437 33.19 18.01 15.00
N ARG A 438 33.10 17.56 16.27
CA ARG A 438 32.25 16.41 16.66
C ARG A 438 30.76 16.68 16.37
N ASP A 439 30.29 17.89 16.65
CA ASP A 439 28.89 18.27 16.48
C ASP A 439 28.58 18.47 15.01
N LYS A 440 29.51 19.06 14.25
CA LYS A 440 29.44 19.16 12.78
C LYS A 440 29.29 17.79 12.11
N VAL A 441 30.13 16.82 12.50
CA VAL A 441 30.05 15.44 11.98
C VAL A 441 28.70 14.79 12.32
N THR A 442 28.24 14.96 13.55
CA THR A 442 26.96 14.40 14.02
C THR A 442 25.78 15.00 13.25
N TYR A 443 25.77 16.32 13.10
CA TYR A 443 24.77 17.05 12.31
C TYR A 443 24.76 16.57 10.85
N MET A 444 25.92 16.53 10.20
CA MET A 444 26.06 16.11 8.80
C MET A 444 25.65 14.64 8.61
N TYR A 445 25.91 13.77 9.57
CA TYR A 445 25.44 12.39 9.56
C TYR A 445 23.90 12.30 9.59
N TYR A 446 23.24 12.93 10.55
CA TYR A 446 21.77 12.84 10.69
C TYR A 446 21.02 13.57 9.58
N THR A 447 21.50 14.76 9.18
CA THR A 447 20.92 15.48 8.05
C THR A 447 21.16 14.74 6.73
N GLY A 448 22.32 14.10 6.56
CA GLY A 448 22.60 13.22 5.42
C GLY A 448 21.65 12.03 5.36
N ARG A 449 21.42 11.34 6.49
CA ARG A 449 20.42 10.24 6.58
C ARG A 449 19.02 10.70 6.19
N LEU A 450 18.62 11.90 6.62
CA LEU A 450 17.33 12.46 6.23
C LEU A 450 17.22 12.64 4.71
N GLU A 451 18.27 13.13 4.06
CA GLU A 451 18.29 13.25 2.60
C GLU A 451 18.23 11.88 1.90
N VAL A 452 18.78 10.81 2.50
CA VAL A 452 18.61 9.44 1.99
C VAL A 452 17.14 9.05 1.96
N PHE A 453 16.41 9.28 3.05
CA PHE A 453 14.97 8.97 3.13
C PHE A 453 14.12 9.87 2.22
N ASN A 454 14.57 11.08 1.92
CA ASN A 454 13.93 11.99 0.96
C ASN A 454 14.34 11.71 -0.49
N GLU A 455 15.19 10.70 -0.73
CA GLU A 455 15.73 10.33 -2.05
C GLU A 455 16.55 11.45 -2.74
N ASN A 456 17.08 12.39 -1.95
CA ASN A 456 17.96 13.46 -2.43
C ASN A 456 19.42 13.01 -2.34
N PHE A 457 19.80 12.04 -3.18
CA PHE A 457 21.10 11.39 -3.13
C PHE A 457 22.31 12.35 -3.25
N PRO A 458 22.30 13.41 -4.09
CA PRO A 458 23.42 14.35 -4.17
C PRO A 458 23.68 15.12 -2.86
N ALA A 459 22.60 15.58 -2.20
CA ALA A 459 22.71 16.26 -0.91
C ALA A 459 23.11 15.28 0.20
N ALA A 460 22.55 14.07 0.18
CA ALA A 460 22.92 13.01 1.09
C ALA A 460 24.42 12.67 0.97
N ASP A 461 24.92 12.57 -0.25
CA ASP A 461 26.34 12.28 -0.54
C ASP A 461 27.26 13.34 0.04
N THR A 462 26.94 14.62 -0.20
CA THR A 462 27.72 15.75 0.29
C THR A 462 27.82 15.73 1.82
N LYS A 463 26.68 15.57 2.50
CA LYS A 463 26.60 15.56 3.97
C LYS A 463 27.28 14.33 4.59
N LEU A 464 26.98 13.13 4.08
CA LEU A 464 27.56 11.87 4.59
C LEU A 464 29.06 11.75 4.26
N SER A 465 29.52 12.24 3.12
CA SER A 465 30.95 12.29 2.79
C SER A 465 31.71 13.25 3.71
N TYR A 466 31.14 14.42 4.02
CA TYR A 466 31.70 15.32 5.02
C TYR A 466 31.82 14.64 6.39
N ALA A 467 30.75 13.98 6.83
CA ALA A 467 30.73 13.26 8.09
C ALA A 467 31.79 12.16 8.14
N LEU A 468 32.02 11.43 7.03
CA LEU A 468 33.06 10.41 6.94
C LEU A 468 34.46 11.00 7.04
N GLN A 469 34.75 12.07 6.28
CA GLN A 469 36.07 12.71 6.23
C GLN A 469 36.50 13.32 7.57
N HIS A 470 35.55 13.88 8.31
CA HIS A 470 35.82 14.55 9.59
C HIS A 470 35.57 13.63 10.80
N CYS A 471 35.19 12.37 10.57
CA CYS A 471 35.05 11.38 11.63
C CYS A 471 36.42 11.02 12.22
N ASN A 472 36.45 10.67 13.51
CA ASN A 472 37.69 10.20 14.13
C ASN A 472 38.07 8.81 13.55
N PRO A 473 39.24 8.65 12.92
CA PRO A 473 39.65 7.40 12.27
C PRO A 473 39.77 6.22 13.25
N LYS A 474 40.01 6.48 14.54
CA LYS A 474 40.07 5.44 15.59
C LYS A 474 38.69 4.89 15.98
N ARG A 475 37.59 5.52 15.56
CA ARG A 475 36.20 5.14 15.91
C ARG A 475 35.55 4.38 14.76
N GLU A 476 35.99 3.15 14.52
CA GLU A 476 35.49 2.30 13.43
C GLU A 476 33.96 2.11 13.43
N ARG A 477 33.34 2.04 14.62
CA ARG A 477 31.87 1.96 14.75
C ARG A 477 31.16 3.14 14.10
N ASN A 478 31.67 4.37 14.27
CA ASN A 478 31.05 5.56 13.71
C ASN A 478 31.23 5.61 12.19
N ILE A 479 32.40 5.22 11.71
CA ILE A 479 32.68 5.08 10.27
C ILE A 479 31.73 4.06 9.65
N ARG A 480 31.57 2.89 10.29
CA ARG A 480 30.62 1.85 9.84
C ARG A 480 29.19 2.38 9.80
N MET A 481 28.75 3.16 10.79
CA MET A 481 27.42 3.78 10.81
C MET A 481 27.22 4.75 9.64
N ILE A 482 28.21 5.60 9.34
CA ILE A 482 28.14 6.52 8.20
C ILE A 482 28.10 5.74 6.88
N LEU A 483 28.95 4.72 6.74
CA LEU A 483 29.05 3.90 5.52
C LEU A 483 27.76 3.10 5.22
N LYS A 484 27.02 2.64 6.23
CA LYS A 484 25.71 1.97 6.03
C LYS A 484 24.71 2.82 5.25
N TYR A 485 24.81 4.15 5.34
CA TYR A 485 23.97 5.07 4.58
C TYR A 485 24.66 5.61 3.34
N LEU A 486 25.97 5.86 3.41
CA LEU A 486 26.74 6.41 2.29
C LEU A 486 26.88 5.41 1.14
N ILE A 487 27.04 4.10 1.41
CA ILE A 487 27.18 3.09 0.36
C ILE A 487 25.94 3.04 -0.54
N PRO A 488 24.70 2.85 -0.03
CA PRO A 488 23.49 2.92 -0.85
C PRO A 488 23.40 4.21 -1.68
N VAL A 489 23.73 5.36 -1.08
CA VAL A 489 23.71 6.66 -1.77
C VAL A 489 24.71 6.69 -2.92
N LYS A 490 25.95 6.25 -2.69
CA LYS A 490 27.00 6.20 -3.70
C LYS A 490 26.65 5.23 -4.83
N LEU A 491 26.10 4.06 -4.50
CA LEU A 491 25.59 3.11 -5.49
C LEU A 491 24.48 3.74 -6.33
N SER A 492 23.53 4.46 -5.72
CA SER A 492 22.48 5.20 -6.43
C SER A 492 23.02 6.29 -7.35
N LEU A 493 24.14 6.92 -6.99
CA LEU A 493 24.86 7.88 -7.83
C LEU A 493 25.81 7.21 -8.85
N GLY A 494 25.82 5.88 -8.95
CA GLY A 494 26.62 5.10 -9.90
C GLY A 494 28.07 4.83 -9.47
N VAL A 495 28.44 5.18 -8.24
CA VAL A 495 29.79 4.99 -7.67
C VAL A 495 29.84 3.66 -6.94
N ILE A 496 30.70 2.76 -7.42
CA ILE A 496 30.88 1.43 -6.82
C ILE A 496 32.05 1.48 -5.82
N PRO A 497 31.85 1.10 -4.54
CA PRO A 497 32.93 1.03 -3.56
C PRO A 497 33.91 -0.12 -3.87
N LYS A 498 35.15 0.00 -3.37
CA LYS A 498 36.15 -1.08 -3.40
C LYS A 498 35.81 -2.17 -2.39
N ASP A 499 36.21 -3.41 -2.69
CA ASP A 499 35.94 -4.56 -1.81
C ASP A 499 36.70 -4.47 -0.47
N GLU A 500 37.91 -3.90 -0.51
CA GLU A 500 38.73 -3.61 0.67
C GLU A 500 37.98 -2.73 1.70
N LEU A 501 37.20 -1.75 1.24
CA LEU A 501 36.42 -0.86 2.12
C LEU A 501 35.32 -1.65 2.85
N LEU A 502 34.64 -2.56 2.15
CA LEU A 502 33.57 -3.37 2.71
C LEU A 502 34.13 -4.37 3.73
N GLN A 503 35.29 -4.98 3.43
CA GLN A 503 35.96 -5.91 4.31
C GLN A 503 36.48 -5.20 5.58
N LYS A 504 37.19 -4.07 5.41
CA LYS A 504 37.77 -3.30 6.52
C LYS A 504 36.74 -2.90 7.58
N TYR A 505 35.53 -2.54 7.17
CA TYR A 505 34.48 -2.08 8.09
C TYR A 505 33.36 -3.09 8.34
N ASN A 506 33.56 -4.37 7.97
CA ASN A 506 32.60 -5.46 8.19
C ASN A 506 31.20 -5.11 7.63
N LEU A 507 31.15 -4.79 6.34
CA LEU A 507 29.94 -4.42 5.60
C LEU A 507 29.63 -5.48 4.54
N HIS A 508 29.74 -6.75 4.93
CA HIS A 508 29.57 -7.92 4.05
C HIS A 508 28.19 -7.96 3.40
N GLU A 509 27.18 -7.38 4.05
CA GLU A 509 25.82 -7.31 3.51
C GLU A 509 25.75 -6.58 2.16
N TYR A 510 26.70 -5.69 1.85
CA TYR A 510 26.74 -4.98 0.56
C TYR A 510 27.59 -5.69 -0.50
N MET A 511 28.33 -6.77 -0.18
CA MET A 511 29.25 -7.40 -1.13
C MET A 511 28.51 -7.97 -2.36
N ASN A 512 27.45 -8.74 -2.15
CA ASN A 512 26.66 -9.32 -3.24
C ASN A 512 25.89 -8.24 -4.02
N VAL A 513 25.44 -7.18 -3.36
CA VAL A 513 24.82 -6.01 -4.01
C VAL A 513 25.81 -5.32 -4.96
N VAL A 514 27.05 -5.13 -4.51
CA VAL A 514 28.12 -4.52 -5.32
C VAL A 514 28.53 -5.42 -6.48
N GLN A 515 28.66 -6.73 -6.25
CA GLN A 515 28.97 -7.69 -7.29
C GLN A 515 27.86 -7.77 -8.35
N ALA A 516 26.59 -7.75 -7.93
CA ALA A 516 25.43 -7.72 -8.81
C ALA A 516 25.47 -6.50 -9.74
N LEU A 517 25.76 -5.31 -9.19
CA LEU A 517 25.95 -4.10 -9.99
C LEU A 517 27.15 -4.19 -10.94
N ARG A 518 28.31 -4.71 -10.51
CA ARG A 518 29.46 -4.88 -11.42
C ARG A 518 29.16 -5.85 -12.57
N LYS A 519 28.45 -6.94 -12.27
CA LYS A 519 28.13 -8.00 -13.23
C LYS A 519 26.91 -7.68 -14.09
N GLY A 520 26.02 -6.78 -13.68
CA GLY A 520 24.72 -6.62 -14.32
C GLY A 520 23.82 -7.83 -14.06
N ASP A 521 23.96 -8.46 -12.89
CA ASP A 521 23.27 -9.69 -12.50
C ASP A 521 22.11 -9.36 -11.56
N LEU A 522 20.89 -9.39 -12.10
CA LEU A 522 19.69 -9.03 -11.34
C LEU A 522 19.30 -10.11 -10.32
N ARG A 523 19.56 -11.38 -10.63
CA ARG A 523 19.23 -12.49 -9.72
C ARG A 523 20.08 -12.40 -8.46
N LEU A 524 21.38 -12.13 -8.63
CA LEU A 524 22.28 -11.91 -7.49
C LEU A 524 21.85 -10.72 -6.64
N LEU A 525 21.37 -9.63 -7.26
CA LEU A 525 20.84 -8.48 -6.52
C LEU A 525 19.62 -8.89 -5.69
N ARG A 526 18.62 -9.54 -6.30
CA ARG A 526 17.39 -9.97 -5.61
C ARG A 526 17.68 -10.92 -4.46
N HIS A 527 18.55 -11.90 -4.67
CA HIS A 527 18.99 -12.80 -3.60
C HIS A 527 19.68 -12.05 -2.47
N ALA A 528 20.59 -11.11 -2.78
CA ALA A 528 21.28 -10.33 -1.76
C ALA A 528 20.33 -9.45 -0.93
N LEU A 529 19.29 -8.89 -1.57
CA LEU A 529 18.25 -8.11 -0.88
C LEU A 529 17.40 -8.99 0.03
N GLN A 530 17.04 -10.20 -0.42
CA GLN A 530 16.25 -11.15 0.36
C GLN A 530 17.05 -11.72 1.54
N GLU A 531 18.29 -12.12 1.32
CA GLU A 531 19.17 -12.69 2.37
C GLU A 531 19.40 -11.73 3.54
N HIS A 532 19.36 -10.42 3.30
CA HIS A 532 19.62 -9.39 4.30
C HIS A 532 18.47 -8.42 4.50
N GLU A 533 17.25 -8.82 4.14
CA GLU A 533 16.03 -8.01 4.16
C GLU A 533 15.84 -7.33 5.52
N ASP A 534 15.84 -8.12 6.60
CA ASP A 534 15.71 -7.63 7.97
C ASP A 534 16.72 -6.54 8.35
N ARG A 535 17.96 -6.66 7.88
CA ARG A 535 19.03 -5.70 8.20
C ARG A 535 18.83 -4.41 7.43
N PHE A 536 18.48 -4.50 6.16
CA PHE A 536 18.23 -3.34 5.30
C PHE A 536 16.94 -2.60 5.65
N LEU A 537 15.89 -3.32 6.08
CA LEU A 537 14.65 -2.75 6.59
C LEU A 537 14.90 -2.00 7.90
N ARG A 538 15.61 -2.62 8.86
CA ARG A 538 15.98 -1.96 10.14
C ARG A 538 16.83 -0.71 9.95
N SER A 539 17.72 -0.68 8.96
CA SER A 539 18.49 0.52 8.63
C SER A 539 17.75 1.52 7.75
N GLY A 540 16.60 1.13 7.18
CA GLY A 540 15.76 1.97 6.30
C GLY A 540 16.35 2.20 4.90
N VAL A 541 17.26 1.34 4.44
CA VAL A 541 17.94 1.47 3.13
C VAL A 541 17.42 0.48 2.09
N TYR A 542 16.55 -0.46 2.47
CA TYR A 542 16.00 -1.50 1.59
C TYR A 542 15.41 -0.89 0.30
N LEU A 543 14.50 0.08 0.43
CA LEU A 543 13.87 0.74 -0.73
C LEU A 543 14.88 1.48 -1.63
N VAL A 544 15.98 1.98 -1.07
CA VAL A 544 17.04 2.62 -1.86
C VAL A 544 17.81 1.58 -2.66
N LEU A 545 18.09 0.42 -2.06
CA LEU A 545 18.82 -0.66 -2.71
C LEU A 545 17.96 -1.41 -3.75
N GLU A 546 16.67 -1.58 -3.50
CA GLU A 546 15.72 -2.15 -4.46
C GLU A 546 15.66 -1.33 -5.76
N LYS A 547 15.75 0.00 -5.66
CA LYS A 547 15.81 0.88 -6.84
C LYS A 547 17.06 0.70 -7.70
N LEU A 548 18.09 -0.01 -7.20
CA LEU A 548 19.28 -0.34 -7.99
C LEU A 548 18.97 -1.36 -9.09
N GLU A 549 17.83 -2.05 -9.07
CA GLU A 549 17.41 -2.97 -10.15
C GLU A 549 17.50 -2.32 -11.53
N LEU A 550 17.00 -1.08 -11.67
CA LEU A 550 17.05 -0.34 -12.94
C LEU A 550 18.49 -0.07 -13.39
N GLN A 551 19.42 0.14 -12.46
CA GLN A 551 20.84 0.31 -12.78
C GLN A 551 21.50 -1.01 -13.17
N VAL A 552 21.12 -2.12 -12.54
CA VAL A 552 21.58 -3.46 -12.93
C VAL A 552 21.11 -3.77 -14.35
N TYR A 553 19.85 -3.49 -14.67
CA TYR A 553 19.33 -3.59 -16.04
C TYR A 553 20.11 -2.72 -17.03
N GLN A 554 20.36 -1.45 -16.70
CA GLN A 554 21.17 -0.56 -17.56
C GLN A 554 22.54 -1.16 -17.86
N ARG A 555 23.22 -1.74 -16.85
CA ARG A 555 24.54 -2.35 -17.01
C ARG A 555 24.49 -3.65 -17.82
N LEU A 556 23.46 -4.46 -17.63
CA LEU A 556 23.19 -5.63 -18.46
C LEU A 556 23.00 -5.21 -19.92
N MET A 557 22.17 -4.20 -20.20
CA MET A 557 21.95 -3.68 -21.55
C MET A 557 23.24 -3.14 -22.17
N LYS A 558 24.09 -2.47 -21.38
CA LYS A 558 25.41 -2.01 -21.83
C LYS A 558 26.31 -3.18 -22.24
N LYS A 559 26.29 -4.29 -21.50
CA LYS A 559 27.04 -5.51 -21.86
C LYS A 559 26.49 -6.13 -23.15
N ILE A 560 25.18 -6.28 -23.27
CA ILE A 560 24.52 -6.79 -24.47
C ILE A 560 24.90 -5.94 -25.69
N TYR A 561 24.86 -4.61 -25.55
CA TYR A 561 25.28 -3.68 -26.58
C TYR A 561 26.76 -3.86 -26.99
N ILE A 562 27.67 -4.01 -26.02
CA ILE A 562 29.10 -4.23 -26.31
C ILE A 562 29.30 -5.55 -27.07
N ILE A 563 28.63 -6.63 -26.65
CA ILE A 563 28.72 -7.94 -27.32
C ILE A 563 28.16 -7.84 -28.75
N GLN A 564 27.02 -7.17 -28.93
CA GLN A 564 26.45 -6.93 -30.26
C GLN A 564 27.40 -6.09 -31.13
N LYS A 565 28.03 -5.07 -30.56
CA LYS A 565 28.98 -4.21 -31.28
C LYS A 565 30.23 -4.96 -31.74
N LEU A 566 30.69 -5.95 -30.97
CA LEU A 566 31.79 -6.84 -31.37
C LEU A 566 31.38 -7.80 -32.49
N SER A 567 30.10 -8.19 -32.53
CA SER A 567 29.58 -9.16 -33.51
C SER A 567 29.15 -8.52 -34.84
N ASP A 568 28.45 -7.37 -34.79
CA ASP A 568 28.00 -6.60 -35.96
C ASP A 568 28.09 -5.09 -35.65
N PRO A 569 29.22 -4.43 -35.99
CA PRO A 569 29.42 -3.01 -35.74
C PRO A 569 28.40 -2.10 -36.45
N ALA A 570 27.93 -2.49 -37.64
CA ALA A 570 27.02 -1.68 -38.45
C ALA A 570 25.62 -1.60 -37.82
N ARG A 571 25.15 -2.70 -37.22
CA ARG A 571 23.86 -2.78 -36.52
C ARG A 571 23.95 -2.70 -35.01
N ALA A 572 25.11 -2.37 -34.44
CA ALA A 572 25.30 -2.25 -32.99
C ALA A 572 24.27 -1.33 -32.29
N HIS A 573 23.82 -0.28 -32.99
CA HIS A 573 22.83 0.68 -32.50
C HIS A 573 21.39 0.15 -32.50
N GLN A 574 21.12 -1.04 -33.06
CA GLN A 574 19.80 -1.65 -33.15
C GLN A 574 19.78 -3.00 -32.42
N LEU A 575 19.15 -3.04 -31.25
CA LEU A 575 19.02 -4.25 -30.45
C LEU A 575 17.60 -4.83 -30.55
N LYS A 576 17.47 -6.03 -31.11
CA LYS A 576 16.19 -6.75 -31.13
C LYS A 576 15.79 -7.16 -29.72
N LEU A 577 14.50 -7.00 -29.36
CA LEU A 577 13.98 -7.39 -28.05
C LEU A 577 14.21 -8.89 -27.76
N GLU A 578 14.17 -9.75 -28.79
CA GLU A 578 14.46 -11.19 -28.67
C GLU A 578 15.88 -11.48 -28.17
N VAL A 579 16.87 -10.68 -28.56
CA VAL A 579 18.26 -10.84 -28.12
C VAL A 579 18.37 -10.48 -26.63
N ILE A 580 17.64 -9.45 -26.21
CA ILE A 580 17.55 -9.04 -24.81
C ILE A 580 16.85 -10.12 -23.98
N ALA A 581 15.71 -10.64 -24.45
CA ALA A 581 14.98 -11.72 -23.80
C ALA A 581 15.83 -12.99 -23.66
N LYS A 582 16.60 -13.37 -24.69
CA LYS A 582 17.54 -14.51 -24.62
C LYS A 582 18.64 -14.28 -23.58
N ALA A 583 19.20 -13.07 -23.52
CA ALA A 583 20.21 -12.73 -22.52
C ALA A 583 19.67 -12.77 -21.09
N LEU A 584 18.42 -12.34 -20.88
CA LEU A 584 17.72 -12.43 -19.60
C LEU A 584 17.43 -13.89 -19.22
N ARG A 585 17.00 -14.72 -20.19
CA ARG A 585 16.78 -16.15 -19.97
C ARG A 585 18.06 -16.90 -19.58
N TRP A 586 19.22 -16.51 -20.12
CA TRP A 586 20.52 -17.04 -19.67
C TRP A 586 20.86 -16.68 -18.21
N LEU A 587 20.27 -15.62 -17.67
CA LEU A 587 20.35 -15.27 -16.25
C LEU A 587 19.22 -15.91 -15.42
N GLU A 588 18.50 -16.88 -15.98
CA GLU A 588 17.30 -17.51 -15.41
C GLU A 588 16.17 -16.52 -15.10
N ILE A 589 16.07 -15.45 -15.90
CA ILE A 589 14.98 -14.46 -15.82
C ILE A 589 14.12 -14.68 -17.06
N ASP A 590 13.02 -15.41 -16.91
CA ASP A 590 12.07 -15.61 -18.00
C ASP A 590 11.17 -14.38 -18.09
N MET A 591 11.27 -13.68 -19.21
CA MET A 591 10.46 -12.51 -19.52
C MET A 591 9.93 -12.65 -20.94
N ASP A 592 8.65 -12.36 -21.14
CA ASP A 592 8.11 -12.28 -22.49
C ASP A 592 8.56 -10.98 -23.20
N LEU A 593 8.30 -10.90 -24.50
CA LEU A 593 8.74 -9.73 -25.29
C LEU A 593 8.07 -8.43 -24.83
N ASP A 594 6.84 -8.48 -24.31
CA ASP A 594 6.08 -7.31 -23.90
C ASP A 594 6.60 -6.79 -22.54
N GLU A 595 7.03 -7.68 -21.65
CA GLU A 595 7.70 -7.33 -20.40
C GLU A 595 9.10 -6.73 -20.66
N VAL A 596 9.87 -7.29 -21.59
CA VAL A 596 11.16 -6.70 -22.02
C VAL A 596 10.93 -5.33 -22.64
N GLU A 597 9.89 -5.18 -23.46
CA GLU A 597 9.47 -3.90 -24.03
C GLU A 597 9.18 -2.85 -22.95
N CYS A 598 8.44 -3.25 -21.91
CA CYS A 598 8.11 -2.40 -20.76
C CYS A 598 9.37 -1.94 -20.02
N ILE A 599 10.30 -2.86 -19.72
CA ILE A 599 11.57 -2.51 -19.06
C ILE A 599 12.39 -1.55 -19.90
N MET A 600 12.53 -1.80 -21.20
CA MET A 600 13.28 -0.91 -22.09
C MET A 600 12.66 0.48 -22.17
N THR A 601 11.32 0.55 -22.20
CA THR A 601 10.59 1.82 -22.16
C THR A 601 10.86 2.57 -20.85
N ILE A 602 10.87 1.87 -19.71
CA ILE A 602 11.20 2.46 -18.40
C ILE A 602 12.64 2.99 -18.37
N LEU A 603 13.62 2.22 -18.89
CA LEU A 603 15.02 2.63 -18.94
C LEU A 603 15.23 3.87 -19.81
N ILE A 604 14.53 3.96 -20.95
CA ILE A 604 14.57 5.14 -21.85
C ILE A 604 13.90 6.34 -21.16
N TYR A 605 12.70 6.17 -20.62
CA TYR A 605 11.97 7.23 -19.92
C TYR A 605 12.76 7.80 -18.74
N LYS A 606 13.50 6.96 -18.01
CA LYS A 606 14.37 7.35 -16.89
C LYS A 606 15.73 7.89 -17.33
N ASN A 607 15.97 8.07 -18.63
CA ASN A 607 17.26 8.50 -19.21
C ASN A 607 18.45 7.62 -18.81
N LEU A 608 18.22 6.36 -18.43
CA LEU A 608 19.30 5.39 -18.16
C LEU A 608 19.85 4.82 -19.48
N VAL A 609 19.00 4.77 -20.51
CA VAL A 609 19.37 4.38 -21.87
C VAL A 609 18.90 5.47 -22.83
N LYS A 610 19.78 6.02 -23.67
CA LYS A 610 19.39 6.98 -24.70
C LYS A 610 19.05 6.24 -25.98
N GLY A 611 17.83 6.42 -26.46
CA GLY A 611 17.33 5.77 -27.65
C GLY A 611 15.81 5.88 -27.75
N TYR A 612 15.24 5.16 -28.70
CA TYR A 612 13.80 4.97 -28.81
C TYR A 612 13.49 3.52 -29.12
N LEU A 613 12.25 3.12 -28.82
CA LEU A 613 11.75 1.80 -29.10
C LEU A 613 10.93 1.84 -30.40
N ALA A 614 11.33 1.03 -31.38
CA ALA A 614 10.58 0.86 -32.62
C ALA A 614 9.58 -0.30 -32.44
N HIS A 615 8.39 0.01 -31.92
CA HIS A 615 7.35 -0.97 -31.56
C HIS A 615 7.01 -1.95 -32.69
N LYS A 616 6.85 -1.46 -33.93
CA LYS A 616 6.49 -2.31 -35.09
C LYS A 616 7.56 -3.36 -35.44
N SER A 617 8.83 -3.04 -35.21
CA SER A 617 9.95 -3.93 -35.54
C SER A 617 10.51 -4.66 -34.31
N LYS A 618 10.01 -4.39 -33.11
CA LYS A 618 10.51 -4.92 -31.82
C LYS A 618 12.02 -4.73 -31.68
N VAL A 619 12.48 -3.51 -31.97
CA VAL A 619 13.90 -3.11 -31.88
C VAL A 619 14.05 -1.89 -30.99
N VAL A 620 15.03 -1.92 -30.10
CA VAL A 620 15.52 -0.74 -29.39
C VAL A 620 16.62 -0.11 -30.24
N VAL A 621 16.39 1.14 -30.66
CA VAL A 621 17.37 1.93 -31.40
C VAL A 621 18.09 2.85 -30.42
N LEU A 622 19.35 2.53 -30.13
CA LEU A 622 20.21 3.28 -29.23
C LEU A 622 20.80 4.52 -29.91
N SER A 623 21.03 5.56 -29.12
CA SER A 623 21.73 6.77 -29.55
C SER A 623 23.15 6.45 -30.01
N LYS A 624 23.56 7.06 -31.13
CA LYS A 624 24.95 6.96 -31.62
C LYS A 624 25.94 7.67 -30.69
N GLN A 625 25.48 8.68 -29.95
CA GLN A 625 26.27 9.42 -28.96
C GLN A 625 25.84 9.03 -27.55
N ASP A 626 26.77 8.48 -26.77
CA ASP A 626 26.62 8.11 -25.37
C ASP A 626 25.29 7.38 -25.03
N PRO A 627 25.06 6.17 -25.56
CA PRO A 627 23.80 5.43 -25.37
C PRO A 627 23.51 5.07 -23.91
N PHE A 628 24.52 5.12 -23.04
CA PHE A 628 24.43 4.80 -21.61
C PHE A 628 25.08 5.92 -20.78
N PRO A 629 24.34 7.00 -20.48
CA PRO A 629 24.88 8.14 -19.76
C PRO A 629 25.42 7.76 -18.37
N LYS A 630 26.51 8.42 -17.97
CA LYS A 630 27.10 8.26 -16.64
C LYS A 630 26.22 8.94 -15.58
N LEU A 631 26.05 8.28 -14.44
CA LEU A 631 25.40 8.85 -13.26
C LEU A 631 26.41 9.75 -12.51
N ASN A 632 25.95 10.92 -12.05
CA ASN A 632 26.80 12.01 -11.51
C ASN A 632 27.23 11.78 -10.05
N GLY A 633 28.11 10.80 -9.78
CA GLY A 633 28.66 10.56 -8.43
C GLY A 633 30.19 10.71 -8.32
N LYS A 634 30.68 11.30 -7.22
CA LYS A 634 32.11 11.37 -6.88
C LYS A 634 32.56 10.09 -6.12
N PRO A 635 33.77 9.54 -6.33
CA PRO A 635 34.29 8.38 -5.61
C PRO A 635 34.28 8.58 -4.09
N VAL A 636 34.04 7.51 -3.32
CA VAL A 636 34.39 7.52 -1.88
C VAL A 636 35.92 7.51 -1.80
N GLY A 637 36.49 8.50 -1.12
CA GLY A 637 37.94 8.66 -0.99
C GLY A 637 38.63 7.38 -0.51
N SER A 638 39.80 7.15 -1.11
CA SER A 638 40.77 6.08 -0.90
C SER A 638 41.16 5.84 0.55
#